data_AF-A0A3S1F7N8-F1
#
_entry.id   AF-A0A3S1F7N8-F1
#
_cell.length_a   1.000
_cell.length_b   1.000
_cell.length_c   1.000
_cell.angle_alpha   90.00
_cell.angle_beta   90.00
_cell.angle_gamma   90.00
#
_symmetry.space_group_name_H-M   'P 1'
#
loop_
_entity.id
_entity.type
_entity.pdbx_description
1 polymer ?
#
loop_
_entity_poly.entity_id
_entity_poly.type
_entity_poly.pdbx_seq_one_letter_code
_entity_poly.pdbx_strand_id
1 'polypeptide(L)'
;GDVFRHANLAGSSKHGGVLALMGDDHMAESSTNAHATEFLFVDTMVPILNPAGVQEIIDYGLYGFAMSRFAGTWAAIKCVKDNIESTASVDASLERLNIVVPDFDMPSGGLNIRHEIDMLGQEERLHEHKRAAASAFILANGLNRTVYSGGRNPKIGIITLGKSYLDVRQALEDIGIDEAAANRIGVRLFKVGCPWPLDLHHIADFARGLDTIVVVEEKRSLIEVQLRESLYGTATQPVIIGKKDERGDWLFPAKGALDPNEIAIALGERIVRTIGPSEEISARVAKLRQFQAMLTEATDIGSRTPFFCSGCPHNSSTKVPDGSIAAAGIGCHFMALWMDRNTVGFTAMGGEGAQWVGQAPFSKREHIFQNLGDGTYNHSGTLAIRFALSSDASITYKILYNDAVAMTGGQPHEGGLTVDMIARQVRAEGVDRIAIVTDEPGKYAGKAEFPAGATIHHRDDLDLVQRELRDVKGVSVLLYDQTCAAEKRRRRKRGTFPDPDKRVFINELVCEGCGDCGVQSNCVSIQPVETEFGRKRKIDQSSCNKDFSCVNGFCPSFVTVHGAKIRKAEGLAGKADPLEGVPVPAQFPLGEQGWAAIIDGVGGTGVVTVGAVLGMAAHLEDKGCGMIDMAGLAQKGGSVFTHVRIARTPDDIHAIRVSAGKADLVLGCDLVVSGAKKVLTAVREGHTIFVANTAEIMPGEFARSADFSLPIERLKKAIRAAAGDDKAHFFDATRTATALFGNSLGANMFMLGFAFQHGGLPLSAEAVEKAIELNGEAVAMNVAAFRWGRRAAHQPEFVRGLVAQPGPAVAGKAGPGTDVAETLDDIIARRVAFLTAYQNAAYG
;
A
#
# COMPACT_ATOMS: atom_id res chain seq x y z
N GLY A 1 26.18 4.92 -5.51
CA GLY A 1 27.45 4.19 -5.34
C GLY A 1 28.50 5.09 -4.74
N ASP A 2 28.93 6.10 -5.50
CA ASP A 2 30.08 6.95 -5.14
C ASP A 2 30.01 7.61 -3.75
N VAL A 3 28.87 8.23 -3.41
CA VAL A 3 28.66 8.82 -2.08
C VAL A 3 28.90 7.83 -0.93
N PHE A 4 28.50 6.56 -1.11
CA PHE A 4 28.70 5.52 -0.09
C PHE A 4 30.16 5.05 -0.01
N ARG A 5 30.90 5.06 -1.13
CA ARG A 5 32.35 4.78 -1.14
C ARG A 5 33.09 5.83 -0.33
N HIS A 6 32.90 7.11 -0.66
CA HIS A 6 33.53 8.22 0.06
C HIS A 6 33.18 8.20 1.56
N ALA A 7 31.89 8.00 1.86
CA ALA A 7 31.39 7.92 3.21
C ALA A 7 32.04 6.80 4.05
N ASN A 8 32.08 5.57 3.53
CA ASN A 8 32.56 4.43 4.30
C ASN A 8 34.09 4.35 4.39
N LEU A 9 34.81 4.73 3.31
CA LEU A 9 36.27 4.86 3.30
C LEU A 9 36.73 5.85 4.36
N ALA A 10 36.12 7.06 4.38
CA ALA A 10 36.39 8.06 5.41
C ALA A 10 36.00 7.53 6.80
N GLY A 11 34.77 7.03 6.94
CA GLY A 11 34.24 6.45 8.17
C GLY A 11 33.38 7.41 8.99
N SER A 12 32.99 6.95 10.18
CA SER A 12 32.17 7.69 11.15
C SER A 12 33.03 8.39 12.21
N SER A 13 32.42 9.23 13.04
CA SER A 13 33.06 9.80 14.23
C SER A 13 33.01 8.82 15.41
N LYS A 14 34.01 8.84 16.30
CA LYS A 14 33.96 8.08 17.55
C LYS A 14 32.81 8.51 18.47
N HIS A 15 32.28 9.72 18.27
CA HIS A 15 31.18 10.28 19.05
C HIS A 15 29.81 10.17 18.33
N GLY A 16 29.80 9.85 17.03
CA GLY A 16 28.59 9.85 16.21
C GLY A 16 28.59 8.70 15.20
N GLY A 17 27.57 7.85 15.26
CA GLY A 17 27.36 6.77 14.30
C GLY A 17 26.49 7.23 13.14
N VAL A 18 26.57 6.53 12.01
CA VAL A 18 25.76 6.81 10.81
C VAL A 18 25.02 5.54 10.38
N LEU A 19 23.72 5.70 10.12
CA LEU A 19 22.87 4.69 9.51
C LEU A 19 22.50 5.08 8.08
N ALA A 20 22.71 4.17 7.13
CA ALA A 20 22.17 4.25 5.79
C ALA A 20 20.92 3.36 5.68
N LEU A 21 19.81 3.91 5.19
CA LEU A 21 18.55 3.17 5.06
C LEU A 21 18.36 2.68 3.62
N MET A 22 18.11 1.37 3.45
CA MET A 22 17.95 0.73 2.14
C MET A 22 16.49 0.38 1.90
N GLY A 23 15.76 1.22 1.17
CA GLY A 23 14.36 0.95 0.85
C GLY A 23 14.23 -0.14 -0.23
N ASP A 24 13.68 -1.30 0.13
CA ASP A 24 13.47 -2.41 -0.79
C ASP A 24 11.99 -2.79 -0.89
N ASP A 25 11.54 -3.03 -2.11
CA ASP A 25 10.20 -3.52 -2.40
C ASP A 25 10.32 -4.73 -3.34
N HIS A 26 10.15 -5.92 -2.78
CA HIS A 26 10.35 -7.17 -3.50
C HIS A 26 9.28 -7.43 -4.55
N MET A 27 8.12 -6.78 -4.45
CA MET A 27 6.95 -7.00 -5.32
C MET A 27 6.63 -5.81 -6.23
N ALA A 28 7.33 -4.67 -6.09
CA ALA A 28 7.00 -3.42 -6.77
C ALA A 28 5.55 -2.94 -6.51
N GLU A 29 5.06 -3.14 -5.28
CA GLU A 29 3.71 -2.70 -4.88
C GLU A 29 3.67 -1.19 -4.54
N SER A 30 4.79 -0.60 -4.12
CA SER A 30 4.94 0.83 -3.80
C SER A 30 6.07 1.52 -4.58
N SER A 31 6.82 0.77 -5.39
CA SER A 31 7.95 1.26 -6.20
C SER A 31 7.79 0.93 -7.69
N THR A 32 8.65 1.49 -8.55
CA THR A 32 8.68 1.16 -9.99
C THR A 32 9.47 -0.10 -10.32
N ASN A 33 10.23 -0.67 -9.37
CA ASN A 33 11.14 -1.79 -9.61
C ASN A 33 11.14 -2.79 -8.45
N ALA A 34 11.06 -4.08 -8.79
CA ALA A 34 11.18 -5.16 -7.83
C ALA A 34 12.67 -5.54 -7.61
N HIS A 35 13.33 -5.00 -6.59
CA HIS A 35 14.79 -5.03 -6.46
C HIS A 35 15.31 -5.53 -5.10
N ALA A 36 16.64 -5.56 -4.95
CA ALA A 36 17.38 -5.93 -3.75
C ALA A 36 18.64 -5.05 -3.66
N THR A 37 18.73 -4.21 -2.63
CA THR A 37 19.74 -3.14 -2.54
C THR A 37 21.06 -3.59 -1.90
N GLU A 38 21.10 -4.72 -1.20
CA GLU A 38 22.24 -5.14 -0.38
C GLU A 38 23.57 -5.17 -1.15
N PHE A 39 23.54 -5.58 -2.41
CA PHE A 39 24.75 -5.70 -3.23
C PHE A 39 25.45 -4.35 -3.49
N LEU A 40 24.74 -3.22 -3.41
CA LEU A 40 25.37 -1.89 -3.47
C LEU A 40 26.18 -1.59 -2.20
N PHE A 41 25.75 -2.12 -1.06
CA PHE A 41 26.42 -1.96 0.22
C PHE A 41 27.55 -2.98 0.41
N VAL A 42 27.41 -4.17 -0.17
CA VAL A 42 28.52 -5.13 -0.33
C VAL A 42 29.66 -4.50 -1.15
N ASP A 43 29.35 -3.88 -2.29
CA ASP A 43 30.32 -3.20 -3.15
C ASP A 43 31.06 -2.04 -2.45
N THR A 44 30.41 -1.39 -1.48
CA THR A 44 30.99 -0.27 -0.70
C THR A 44 31.52 -0.70 0.67
N MET A 45 31.50 -2.00 0.94
CA MET A 45 31.97 -2.63 2.18
C MET A 45 31.31 -2.08 3.46
N VAL A 46 30.02 -1.74 3.38
CA VAL A 46 29.24 -1.24 4.51
C VAL A 46 28.50 -2.40 5.18
N PRO A 47 28.70 -2.65 6.48
CA PRO A 47 27.94 -3.64 7.24
C PRO A 47 26.44 -3.46 7.10
N ILE A 48 25.71 -4.55 6.83
CA ILE A 48 24.28 -4.54 6.54
C ILE A 48 23.55 -5.24 7.68
N LEU A 49 22.58 -4.58 8.31
CA LEU A 49 21.66 -5.15 9.27
C LEU A 49 20.30 -5.39 8.59
N ASN A 50 19.71 -6.56 8.81
CA ASN A 50 18.45 -6.95 8.16
C ASN A 50 17.38 -7.32 9.21
N PRO A 51 16.58 -6.32 9.66
CA PRO A 51 15.51 -6.53 10.63
C PRO A 51 14.45 -7.51 10.14
N ALA A 52 13.92 -8.33 11.05
CA ALA A 52 12.80 -9.22 10.75
C ALA A 52 11.42 -8.58 10.92
N GLY A 53 11.32 -7.49 11.68
CA GLY A 53 10.08 -6.78 11.93
C GLY A 53 10.32 -5.44 12.65
N VAL A 54 9.25 -4.80 13.12
CA VAL A 54 9.26 -3.44 13.69
C VAL A 54 10.19 -3.32 14.89
N GLN A 55 10.16 -4.28 15.82
CA GLN A 55 11.05 -4.29 16.99
C GLN A 55 12.52 -4.24 16.60
N GLU A 56 12.93 -5.04 15.60
CA GLU A 56 14.33 -5.10 15.19
C GLU A 56 14.77 -3.88 14.38
N ILE A 57 13.85 -3.09 13.81
CA ILE A 57 14.22 -1.80 13.22
C ILE A 57 14.78 -0.89 14.32
N ILE A 58 14.16 -0.89 15.50
CA ILE A 58 14.63 -0.13 16.66
C ILE A 58 15.93 -0.74 17.18
N ASP A 59 15.92 -2.06 17.43
CA ASP A 59 17.07 -2.75 18.03
C ASP A 59 18.32 -2.65 17.14
N TYR A 60 18.19 -2.98 15.85
CA TYR A 60 19.30 -2.92 14.89
C TYR A 60 19.67 -1.47 14.53
N GLY A 61 18.76 -0.51 14.68
CA GLY A 61 19.08 0.92 14.67
C GLY A 61 20.14 1.27 15.72
N LEU A 62 19.88 0.88 16.96
CA LEU A 62 20.79 1.14 18.08
C LEU A 62 22.12 0.38 17.94
N TYR A 63 22.07 -0.89 17.55
CA TYR A 63 23.29 -1.66 17.25
C TYR A 63 24.08 -1.04 16.08
N GLY A 64 23.41 -0.58 15.02
CA GLY A 64 24.08 0.03 13.87
C GLY A 64 24.78 1.34 14.22
N PHE A 65 24.17 2.20 15.05
CA PHE A 65 24.85 3.39 15.57
C PHE A 65 26.08 3.04 16.40
N ALA A 66 25.97 2.04 17.29
CA ALA A 66 27.09 1.59 18.13
C ALA A 66 28.21 0.96 17.30
N MET A 67 27.88 0.05 16.38
CA MET A 67 28.81 -0.57 15.44
C MET A 67 29.52 0.48 14.59
N SER A 68 28.77 1.45 14.07
CA SER A 68 29.33 2.54 13.28
C SER A 68 30.38 3.32 14.06
N ARG A 69 30.11 3.70 15.32
CA ARG A 69 31.08 4.40 16.18
C ARG A 69 32.33 3.57 16.46
N PHE A 70 32.13 2.28 16.76
CA PHE A 70 33.21 1.36 17.13
C PHE A 70 34.13 1.01 15.96
N ALA A 71 33.55 0.53 14.86
CA ALA A 71 34.31 0.04 13.71
C ALA A 71 34.77 1.15 12.76
N GLY A 72 34.31 2.39 12.95
CA GLY A 72 34.60 3.50 12.03
C GLY A 72 34.00 3.31 10.64
N THR A 73 32.99 2.45 10.50
CA THR A 73 32.23 2.23 9.26
C THR A 73 30.90 2.98 9.32
N TRP A 74 30.24 3.13 8.18
CA TRP A 74 28.78 3.32 8.20
C TRP A 74 28.12 1.97 8.52
N ALA A 75 26.87 1.98 8.96
CA ALA A 75 26.06 0.77 9.04
C ALA A 75 24.80 0.96 8.20
N ALA A 76 24.39 -0.06 7.46
CA ALA A 76 23.18 -0.03 6.65
C ALA A 76 22.06 -0.84 7.32
N ILE A 77 20.81 -0.39 7.17
CA ILE A 77 19.62 -1.12 7.61
C ILE A 77 18.74 -1.40 6.39
N LYS A 78 18.39 -2.67 6.20
CA LYS A 78 17.44 -3.07 5.18
C LYS A 78 16.02 -2.69 5.61
N CYS A 79 15.39 -1.86 4.80
CA CYS A 79 14.03 -1.39 4.98
C CYS A 79 13.14 -2.04 3.91
N VAL A 80 12.82 -3.32 4.10
CA VAL A 80 11.85 -4.01 3.23
C VAL A 80 10.47 -3.44 3.51
N LYS A 81 9.69 -3.20 2.45
CA LYS A 81 8.28 -2.77 2.50
C LYS A 81 7.50 -3.43 3.63
N ASP A 82 7.60 -4.75 3.75
CA ASP A 82 6.89 -5.54 4.76
C ASP A 82 7.18 -5.12 6.19
N ASN A 83 8.38 -4.63 6.50
CA ASN A 83 8.71 -4.16 7.84
C ASN A 83 8.30 -2.70 8.05
N ILE A 84 8.41 -1.87 7.01
CA ILE A 84 8.18 -0.42 7.09
C ILE A 84 6.69 -0.06 7.06
N GLU A 85 5.88 -0.83 6.31
CA GLU A 85 4.42 -0.68 6.27
C GLU A 85 3.70 -1.50 7.37
N SER A 86 4.46 -2.02 8.35
CA SER A 86 3.91 -2.78 9.47
C SER A 86 3.79 -1.94 10.75
N THR A 87 2.77 -2.25 11.55
CA THR A 87 2.60 -1.76 12.92
C THR A 87 2.60 -2.96 13.87
N ALA A 88 3.27 -2.83 15.01
CA ALA A 88 3.30 -3.85 16.05
C ALA A 88 3.42 -3.22 17.45
N SER A 89 2.98 -3.94 18.48
CA SER A 89 3.37 -3.65 19.86
C SER A 89 4.87 -3.93 20.02
N VAL A 90 5.64 -2.93 20.49
CA VAL A 90 7.09 -3.03 20.67
C VAL A 90 7.51 -2.65 22.09
N ASP A 91 8.59 -3.24 22.56
CA ASP A 91 9.29 -2.88 23.78
C ASP A 91 10.36 -1.82 23.45
N ALA A 92 10.14 -0.60 23.96
CA ALA A 92 11.04 0.53 23.81
C ALA A 92 11.78 0.87 25.12
N SER A 93 11.85 -0.06 26.07
CA SER A 93 12.60 0.14 27.32
C SER A 93 14.09 0.33 27.05
N LEU A 94 14.74 1.19 27.86
CA LEU A 94 16.17 1.49 27.71
C LEU A 94 17.06 0.27 28.02
N GLU A 95 16.59 -0.62 28.89
CA GLU A 95 17.31 -1.81 29.36
C GLU A 95 17.19 -2.99 28.39
N ARG A 96 16.40 -2.85 27.31
CA ARG A 96 16.15 -3.91 26.34
C ARG A 96 17.42 -4.46 25.71
N LEU A 97 18.39 -3.58 25.44
CA LEU A 97 19.64 -3.93 24.75
C LEU A 97 20.84 -3.71 25.67
N ASN A 98 21.64 -4.76 25.83
CA ASN A 98 22.95 -4.67 26.46
C ASN A 98 24.04 -4.65 25.37
N ILE A 99 24.28 -3.48 24.77
CA ILE A 99 25.25 -3.34 23.68
C ILE A 99 26.68 -3.47 24.23
N VAL A 100 27.41 -4.46 23.73
CA VAL A 100 28.80 -4.75 24.10
C VAL A 100 29.75 -4.11 23.10
N VAL A 101 30.73 -3.36 23.60
CA VAL A 101 31.87 -2.88 22.81
C VAL A 101 33.02 -3.86 23.04
N PRO A 102 33.45 -4.65 22.05
CA PRO A 102 34.49 -5.65 22.27
C PRO A 102 35.88 -5.03 22.37
N ASP A 103 36.77 -5.71 23.09
CA ASP A 103 38.20 -5.45 23.02
C ASP A 103 38.71 -5.81 21.62
N PHE A 104 39.39 -4.87 20.98
CA PHE A 104 39.91 -5.01 19.61
C PHE A 104 41.24 -4.29 19.48
N ASP A 105 42.18 -4.88 18.75
CA ASP A 105 43.49 -4.29 18.50
C ASP A 105 43.36 -3.11 17.52
N MET A 106 43.26 -1.90 18.07
CA MET A 106 43.01 -0.69 17.30
C MET A 106 44.28 -0.25 16.57
N PRO A 107 44.21 0.05 15.25
CA PRO A 107 45.35 0.62 14.55
C PRO A 107 45.71 2.00 15.11
N SER A 108 46.93 2.47 14.82
CA SER A 108 47.39 3.78 15.27
C SER A 108 46.40 4.90 14.90
N GLY A 109 45.99 5.66 15.91
CA GLY A 109 44.99 6.73 15.80
C GLY A 109 43.54 6.26 15.60
N GLY A 110 43.20 4.99 15.89
CA GLY A 110 41.84 4.45 15.88
C GLY A 110 41.27 4.22 14.48
N LEU A 111 39.98 3.86 14.36
CA LEU A 111 39.30 3.51 13.10
C LEU A 111 38.46 4.63 12.46
N ASN A 112 38.12 5.66 13.23
CA ASN A 112 37.18 6.71 12.84
C ASN A 112 37.73 7.68 11.77
N ILE A 113 36.87 8.58 11.29
CA ILE A 113 37.17 9.59 10.26
C ILE A 113 38.31 10.53 10.68
N ARG A 114 39.24 10.78 9.75
CA ARG A 114 40.47 11.56 9.96
C ARG A 114 40.86 12.30 8.67
N HIS A 115 41.42 13.50 8.80
CA HIS A 115 41.73 14.37 7.66
C HIS A 115 43.13 14.14 7.08
N GLU A 116 44.03 13.57 7.86
CA GLU A 116 45.43 13.32 7.51
C GLU A 116 45.65 12.05 6.69
N ILE A 117 44.60 11.26 6.44
CA ILE A 117 44.70 10.01 5.68
C ILE A 117 44.29 10.27 4.22
N ASP A 118 45.19 9.92 3.31
CA ASP A 118 44.92 9.95 1.88
C ASP A 118 44.01 8.79 1.42
N MET A 119 43.73 8.74 0.13
CA MET A 119 42.82 7.76 -0.47
C MET A 119 43.27 6.29 -0.28
N LEU A 120 44.57 6.00 -0.33
CA LEU A 120 45.10 4.63 -0.19
C LEU A 120 45.11 4.21 1.28
N GLY A 121 45.46 5.12 2.19
CA GLY A 121 45.38 4.82 3.62
C GLY A 121 43.95 4.60 4.09
N GLN A 122 42.95 5.27 3.49
CA GLN A 122 41.53 5.01 3.79
C GLN A 122 41.10 3.62 3.30
N GLU A 123 41.55 3.21 2.12
CA GLU A 123 41.31 1.87 1.55
C GLU A 123 41.94 0.79 2.42
N GLU A 124 43.23 0.89 2.72
CA GLU A 124 43.97 -0.05 3.58
C GLU A 124 43.23 -0.26 4.92
N ARG A 125 42.85 0.82 5.60
CA ARG A 125 42.12 0.74 6.87
C ARG A 125 40.78 0.03 6.75
N LEU A 126 40.04 0.26 5.67
CA LEU A 126 38.75 -0.40 5.44
C LEU A 126 38.94 -1.91 5.31
N HIS A 127 39.91 -2.34 4.52
CA HIS A 127 40.18 -3.74 4.21
C HIS A 127 40.84 -4.51 5.36
N GLU A 128 41.84 -3.90 6.03
CA GLU A 128 42.68 -4.58 7.02
C GLU A 128 42.12 -4.49 8.44
N HIS A 129 41.38 -3.43 8.78
CA HIS A 129 40.95 -3.19 10.16
C HIS A 129 39.44 -3.01 10.34
N LYS A 130 38.81 -2.09 9.61
CA LYS A 130 37.40 -1.71 9.87
C LYS A 130 36.44 -2.89 9.68
N ARG A 131 36.64 -3.71 8.64
CA ARG A 131 35.81 -4.90 8.40
C ARG A 131 35.95 -5.93 9.54
N ALA A 132 37.18 -6.16 10.01
CA ALA A 132 37.44 -7.07 11.13
C ALA A 132 36.82 -6.54 12.44
N ALA A 133 36.88 -5.23 12.68
CA ALA A 133 36.23 -4.61 13.83
C ALA A 133 34.69 -4.75 13.76
N ALA A 134 34.08 -4.54 12.58
CA ALA A 134 32.65 -4.78 12.40
C ALA A 134 32.28 -6.25 12.71
N SER A 135 33.04 -7.22 12.18
CA SER A 135 32.88 -8.64 12.50
C SER A 135 32.98 -8.95 14.00
N ALA A 136 33.96 -8.35 14.70
CA ALA A 136 34.13 -8.52 16.15
C ALA A 136 32.93 -7.96 16.93
N PHE A 137 32.41 -6.79 16.52
CA PHE A 137 31.22 -6.20 17.11
C PHE A 137 29.97 -7.08 16.92
N ILE A 138 29.77 -7.59 15.70
CA ILE A 138 28.66 -8.49 15.36
C ILE A 138 28.67 -9.74 16.24
N LEU A 139 29.85 -10.34 16.43
CA LEU A 139 30.04 -11.52 17.27
C LEU A 139 29.77 -11.22 18.75
N ALA A 140 30.37 -10.16 19.29
CA ALA A 140 30.23 -9.78 20.70
C ALA A 140 28.79 -9.44 21.11
N ASN A 141 27.97 -8.97 20.16
CA ASN A 141 26.57 -8.63 20.39
C ASN A 141 25.58 -9.74 19.98
N GLY A 142 26.07 -10.89 19.51
CA GLY A 142 25.21 -12.02 19.13
C GLY A 142 24.17 -11.68 18.06
N LEU A 143 24.49 -10.78 17.13
CA LEU A 143 23.56 -10.36 16.07
C LEU A 143 23.21 -11.53 15.14
N ASN A 144 24.18 -12.41 14.89
CA ASN A 144 23.98 -13.68 14.22
C ASN A 144 23.90 -14.79 15.28
N ARG A 145 22.78 -15.52 15.37
CA ARG A 145 22.51 -16.42 16.50
C ARG A 145 21.77 -17.69 16.13
N THR A 146 22.08 -18.77 16.85
CA THR A 146 21.33 -20.03 16.81
C THR A 146 20.04 -19.87 17.63
N VAL A 147 18.90 -20.06 16.98
CA VAL A 147 17.56 -19.97 17.58
C VAL A 147 17.07 -21.34 18.02
N TYR A 148 17.25 -22.38 17.20
CA TYR A 148 17.03 -23.78 17.59
C TYR A 148 18.35 -24.50 17.58
N SER A 149 18.72 -25.15 18.68
CA SER A 149 20.02 -25.82 18.81
C SER A 149 20.16 -27.07 17.93
N GLY A 150 19.04 -27.73 17.61
CA GLY A 150 19.03 -29.03 16.95
C GLY A 150 19.46 -30.20 17.84
N GLY A 151 19.51 -29.99 19.16
CA GLY A 151 19.81 -31.02 20.14
C GLY A 151 21.24 -31.57 20.04
N ARG A 152 21.42 -32.83 20.47
CA ARG A 152 22.75 -33.47 20.58
C ARG A 152 23.34 -33.92 19.24
N ASN A 153 22.49 -34.16 18.23
CA ASN A 153 22.90 -34.68 16.94
C ASN A 153 22.17 -33.95 15.80
N PRO A 154 22.45 -32.65 15.61
CA PRO A 154 21.84 -31.88 14.53
C PRO A 154 22.27 -32.46 13.17
N LYS A 155 21.36 -32.55 12.20
CA LYS A 155 21.66 -33.04 10.85
C LYS A 155 21.33 -32.04 9.77
N ILE A 156 20.27 -31.25 9.96
CA ILE A 156 19.86 -30.22 9.01
C ILE A 156 19.87 -28.86 9.69
N GLY A 157 20.51 -27.89 9.05
CA GLY A 157 20.50 -26.49 9.48
C GLY A 157 19.67 -25.64 8.54
N ILE A 158 18.94 -24.70 9.09
CA ILE A 158 18.20 -23.69 8.35
C ILE A 158 18.81 -22.34 8.69
N ILE A 159 19.30 -21.62 7.69
CA ILE A 159 19.81 -20.26 7.82
C ILE A 159 18.82 -19.30 7.18
N THR A 160 18.46 -18.24 7.91
CA THR A 160 17.54 -17.21 7.41
C THR A 160 17.83 -15.86 8.04
N LEU A 161 17.19 -14.81 7.54
CA LEU A 161 17.46 -13.42 7.87
C LEU A 161 16.22 -12.56 7.58
N GLY A 162 16.21 -11.35 8.14
CA GLY A 162 15.18 -10.36 7.82
C GLY A 162 13.77 -10.89 7.96
N LYS A 163 12.85 -10.41 7.12
CA LYS A 163 11.45 -10.85 7.10
C LYS A 163 11.30 -12.37 6.88
N SER A 164 12.19 -13.01 6.12
CA SER A 164 12.16 -14.47 5.94
C SER A 164 12.37 -15.26 7.22
N TYR A 165 13.01 -14.70 8.25
CA TYR A 165 13.09 -15.36 9.55
C TYR A 165 11.71 -15.64 10.14
N LEU A 166 10.84 -14.63 10.08
CA LEU A 166 9.44 -14.74 10.52
C LEU A 166 8.66 -15.76 9.68
N ASP A 167 8.84 -15.74 8.35
CA ASP A 167 8.21 -16.74 7.47
C ASP A 167 8.69 -18.17 7.77
N VAL A 168 9.98 -18.37 8.05
CA VAL A 168 10.55 -19.68 8.41
C VAL A 168 10.03 -20.17 9.76
N ARG A 169 9.87 -19.27 10.74
CA ARG A 169 9.27 -19.59 12.03
C ARG A 169 7.82 -20.09 11.86
N GLN A 170 7.03 -19.37 11.07
CA GLN A 170 5.67 -19.79 10.73
C GLN A 170 5.66 -21.13 9.97
N ALA A 171 6.58 -21.29 9.00
CA ALA A 171 6.67 -22.50 8.20
C ALA A 171 7.01 -23.74 9.04
N LEU A 172 7.93 -23.62 10.00
CA LEU A 172 8.28 -24.69 10.94
C LEU A 172 7.09 -25.04 11.83
N GLU A 173 6.36 -24.06 12.35
CA GLU A 173 5.14 -24.27 13.13
C GLU A 173 4.05 -25.00 12.32
N ASP A 174 3.85 -24.60 11.06
CA ASP A 174 2.87 -25.19 10.16
C ASP A 174 3.13 -26.67 9.88
N ILE A 175 4.40 -27.08 9.82
CA ILE A 175 4.82 -28.48 9.72
C ILE A 175 5.02 -29.18 11.07
N GLY A 176 4.67 -28.54 12.18
CA GLY A 176 4.66 -29.13 13.52
C GLY A 176 6.02 -29.17 14.23
N ILE A 177 6.93 -28.27 13.87
CA ILE A 177 8.29 -28.22 14.41
C ILE A 177 8.47 -26.96 15.26
N ASP A 178 8.28 -27.14 16.57
CA ASP A 178 8.75 -26.22 17.59
C ASP A 178 10.21 -26.51 17.98
N GLU A 179 10.76 -25.76 18.94
CA GLU A 179 12.14 -26.00 19.41
C GLU A 179 12.31 -27.41 20.00
N ALA A 180 11.32 -27.91 20.74
CA ALA A 180 11.39 -29.21 21.37
C ALA A 180 11.45 -30.34 20.32
N ALA A 181 10.60 -30.26 19.29
CA ALA A 181 10.62 -31.15 18.15
C ALA A 181 11.93 -31.03 17.37
N ALA A 182 12.38 -29.80 17.08
CA ALA A 182 13.63 -29.52 16.39
C ALA A 182 14.83 -30.17 17.10
N ASN A 183 14.88 -30.08 18.44
CA ASN A 183 15.93 -30.70 19.26
C ASN A 183 15.86 -32.24 19.27
N ARG A 184 14.66 -32.83 19.16
CA ARG A 184 14.50 -34.30 19.07
C ARG A 184 14.95 -34.85 17.72
N ILE A 185 14.61 -34.16 16.63
CA ILE A 185 14.80 -34.67 15.28
C ILE A 185 16.10 -34.17 14.62
N GLY A 186 16.80 -33.21 15.22
CA GLY A 186 18.07 -32.70 14.72
C GLY A 186 17.96 -31.56 13.70
N VAL A 187 16.96 -30.68 13.86
CA VAL A 187 16.80 -29.45 13.05
C VAL A 187 17.37 -28.26 13.81
N ARG A 188 18.35 -27.57 13.21
CA ARG A 188 18.95 -26.34 13.74
C ARG A 188 18.43 -25.14 12.96
N LEU A 189 18.17 -24.03 13.65
CA LEU A 189 17.74 -22.77 13.03
C LEU A 189 18.71 -21.66 13.43
N PHE A 190 19.20 -20.91 12.45
CA PHE A 190 20.11 -19.79 12.64
C PHE A 190 19.57 -18.53 11.99
N LYS A 191 19.52 -17.47 12.79
CA LYS A 191 19.09 -16.15 12.36
C LYS A 191 20.31 -15.27 12.15
N VAL A 192 20.42 -14.72 10.95
CA VAL A 192 21.46 -13.75 10.59
C VAL A 192 20.88 -12.34 10.72
N GLY A 193 21.33 -11.59 11.73
CA GLY A 193 20.99 -10.18 11.89
C GLY A 193 21.84 -9.27 11.02
N CYS A 194 23.09 -9.66 10.76
CA CYS A 194 24.02 -8.94 9.88
C CYS A 194 24.44 -9.83 8.69
N PRO A 195 23.73 -9.76 7.53
CA PRO A 195 24.05 -10.58 6.36
C PRO A 195 25.39 -10.29 5.68
N TRP A 196 25.98 -9.12 5.92
CA TRP A 196 27.31 -8.79 5.44
C TRP A 196 28.00 -7.84 6.42
N PRO A 197 29.24 -8.09 6.83
CA PRO A 197 30.05 -9.26 6.52
C PRO A 197 29.57 -10.52 7.29
N LEU A 198 29.56 -11.68 6.63
CA LEU A 198 29.33 -12.98 7.27
C LEU A 198 30.59 -13.85 7.14
N ASP A 199 31.44 -13.86 8.17
CA ASP A 199 32.69 -14.61 8.16
C ASP A 199 32.56 -16.03 8.76
N LEU A 200 33.64 -16.82 8.65
CA LEU A 200 33.68 -18.19 9.15
C LEU A 200 33.39 -18.28 10.67
N HIS A 201 33.81 -17.30 11.47
CA HIS A 201 33.59 -17.36 12.92
C HIS A 201 32.09 -17.32 13.25
N HIS A 202 31.30 -16.60 12.46
CA HIS A 202 29.86 -16.49 12.69
C HIS A 202 29.11 -17.81 12.44
N ILE A 203 29.62 -18.66 11.55
CA ILE A 203 28.88 -19.83 11.04
C ILE A 203 29.52 -21.18 11.38
N ALA A 204 30.78 -21.22 11.82
CA ALA A 204 31.52 -22.46 12.06
C ALA A 204 30.82 -23.36 13.10
N ASP A 205 30.40 -22.78 14.23
CA ASP A 205 29.69 -23.53 15.28
C ASP A 205 28.32 -24.00 14.82
N PHE A 206 27.62 -23.20 14.03
CA PHE A 206 26.33 -23.57 13.46
C PHE A 206 26.47 -24.78 12.51
N ALA A 207 27.47 -24.75 11.62
CA ALA A 207 27.67 -25.75 10.59
C ALA A 207 28.16 -27.11 11.12
N ARG A 208 28.71 -27.14 12.35
CA ARG A 208 29.28 -28.35 12.96
C ARG A 208 28.23 -29.46 13.10
N GLY A 209 28.53 -30.61 12.48
CA GLY A 209 27.73 -31.83 12.56
C GLY A 209 26.56 -31.89 11.57
N LEU A 210 26.33 -30.83 10.77
CA LEU A 210 25.25 -30.82 9.79
C LEU A 210 25.64 -31.60 8.52
N ASP A 211 24.68 -32.34 7.98
CA ASP A 211 24.75 -32.98 6.67
C ASP A 211 24.30 -32.00 5.57
N THR A 212 23.27 -31.20 5.87
CA THR A 212 22.65 -30.26 4.93
C THR A 212 22.39 -28.90 5.60
N ILE A 213 22.64 -27.81 4.88
CA ILE A 213 22.21 -26.45 5.22
C ILE A 213 21.25 -25.94 4.14
N VAL A 214 20.08 -25.48 4.56
CA VAL A 214 19.08 -24.82 3.72
C VAL A 214 19.09 -23.33 4.01
N VAL A 215 19.36 -22.52 2.99
CA VAL A 215 19.38 -21.06 3.08
C VAL A 215 18.06 -20.49 2.57
N VAL A 216 17.33 -19.84 3.46
CA VAL A 216 16.07 -19.15 3.14
C VAL A 216 16.31 -17.65 3.19
N GLU A 217 16.63 -17.08 2.03
CA GLU A 217 16.88 -15.64 1.85
C GLU A 217 16.04 -15.09 0.68
N GLU A 218 15.67 -13.81 0.74
CA GLU A 218 14.86 -13.16 -0.31
C GLU A 218 15.73 -12.75 -1.51
N LYS A 219 15.11 -12.62 -2.68
CA LYS A 219 15.75 -12.14 -3.92
C LYS A 219 17.05 -12.90 -4.30
N ARG A 220 18.22 -12.30 -4.17
CA ARG A 220 19.48 -12.88 -4.66
C ARG A 220 20.20 -13.69 -3.57
N SER A 221 21.15 -14.53 -3.96
CA SER A 221 21.95 -15.34 -3.04
C SER A 221 23.11 -14.52 -2.46
N LEU A 222 22.96 -13.99 -1.24
CA LEU A 222 24.02 -13.27 -0.52
C LEU A 222 24.63 -14.17 0.57
N ILE A 223 23.78 -14.79 1.39
CA ILE A 223 24.20 -15.71 2.45
C ILE A 223 24.73 -17.00 1.84
N GLU A 224 24.00 -17.59 0.90
CA GLU A 224 24.35 -18.88 0.30
C GLU A 224 25.75 -18.88 -0.34
N VAL A 225 26.17 -17.75 -0.93
CA VAL A 225 27.49 -17.59 -1.55
C VAL A 225 28.59 -17.47 -0.47
N GLN A 226 28.39 -16.62 0.54
CA GLN A 226 29.35 -16.42 1.63
C GLN A 226 29.56 -17.70 2.46
N LEU A 227 28.51 -18.52 2.65
CA LEU A 227 28.63 -19.80 3.33
C LEU A 227 29.52 -20.77 2.56
N ARG A 228 29.33 -20.88 1.24
CA ARG A 228 30.18 -21.76 0.41
C ARG A 228 31.63 -21.28 0.43
N GLU A 229 31.85 -19.99 0.28
CA GLU A 229 33.19 -19.38 0.34
C GLU A 229 33.88 -19.64 1.68
N SER A 230 33.14 -19.57 2.79
CA SER A 230 33.71 -19.74 4.14
C SER A 230 33.89 -21.21 4.53
N LEU A 231 32.99 -22.12 4.13
CA LEU A 231 32.97 -23.51 4.58
C LEU A 231 33.68 -24.49 3.63
N TYR A 232 33.52 -24.32 2.32
CA TYR A 232 34.10 -25.26 1.35
C TYR A 232 35.62 -25.07 1.28
N GLY A 233 36.37 -26.15 1.44
CA GLY A 233 37.81 -26.14 1.69
C GLY A 233 38.20 -26.34 3.16
N THR A 234 37.24 -26.27 4.10
CA THR A 234 37.45 -26.65 5.50
C THR A 234 37.08 -28.11 5.77
N ALA A 235 37.23 -28.59 7.00
CA ALA A 235 36.75 -29.91 7.41
C ALA A 235 35.21 -30.02 7.49
N THR A 236 34.49 -28.89 7.50
CA THR A 236 33.02 -28.84 7.61
C THR A 236 32.43 -28.44 6.27
N GLN A 237 31.89 -29.40 5.53
CA GLN A 237 31.36 -29.20 4.16
C GLN A 237 29.98 -29.84 3.99
N PRO A 238 28.94 -29.32 4.67
CA PRO A 238 27.58 -29.79 4.45
C PRO A 238 27.11 -29.48 3.03
N VAL A 239 26.09 -30.18 2.55
CA VAL A 239 25.40 -29.82 1.32
C VAL A 239 24.65 -28.50 1.54
N ILE A 240 25.02 -27.45 0.81
CA ILE A 240 24.37 -26.13 0.91
C ILE A 240 23.41 -25.92 -0.25
N ILE A 241 22.11 -25.81 0.07
CA ILE A 241 21.01 -25.48 -0.86
C ILE A 241 20.29 -24.21 -0.42
N GLY A 242 19.49 -23.62 -1.32
CA GLY A 242 18.74 -22.40 -1.02
C GLY A 242 17.97 -21.92 -2.23
N LYS A 243 18.57 -21.10 -3.08
CA LYS A 243 17.97 -20.67 -4.35
C LYS A 243 17.70 -21.85 -5.26
N LYS A 244 18.64 -22.79 -5.30
CA LYS A 244 18.52 -24.05 -6.03
C LYS A 244 18.57 -25.23 -5.07
N ASP A 245 17.88 -26.30 -5.44
CA ASP A 245 17.92 -27.57 -4.73
C ASP A 245 19.12 -28.44 -5.16
N GLU A 246 19.15 -29.68 -4.68
CA GLU A 246 20.22 -30.64 -4.96
C GLU A 246 20.27 -31.09 -6.44
N ARG A 247 19.22 -30.80 -7.22
CA ARG A 247 19.13 -31.12 -8.66
C ARG A 247 19.43 -29.92 -9.54
N GLY A 248 19.60 -28.73 -8.95
CA GLY A 248 19.79 -27.47 -9.66
C GLY A 248 18.49 -26.80 -10.10
N ASP A 249 17.34 -27.33 -9.67
CA ASP A 249 16.03 -26.74 -9.89
C ASP A 249 15.78 -25.60 -8.88
N TRP A 250 14.90 -24.66 -9.21
CA TRP A 250 14.58 -23.56 -8.29
C TRP A 250 13.87 -24.08 -7.04
N LEU A 251 14.45 -23.78 -5.87
CA LEU A 251 13.86 -24.07 -4.57
C LEU A 251 13.22 -22.81 -3.98
N PHE A 252 14.03 -21.74 -3.81
CA PHE A 252 13.54 -20.41 -3.46
C PHE A 252 13.83 -19.44 -4.60
N PRO A 253 12.81 -18.95 -5.33
CA PRO A 253 13.01 -18.15 -6.53
C PRO A 253 13.67 -16.79 -6.21
N ALA A 254 14.46 -16.29 -7.16
CA ALA A 254 15.09 -14.97 -7.02
C ALA A 254 14.16 -13.78 -7.34
N LYS A 255 12.96 -14.07 -7.85
CA LYS A 255 11.94 -13.08 -8.21
C LYS A 255 10.79 -13.13 -7.22
N GLY A 256 10.09 -12.00 -7.08
CA GLY A 256 8.99 -11.85 -6.13
C GLY A 256 9.44 -11.91 -4.66
N ALA A 257 8.48 -12.18 -3.78
CA ALA A 257 8.65 -12.41 -2.35
C ALA A 257 8.45 -13.90 -2.05
N LEU A 258 9.06 -14.39 -0.97
CA LEU A 258 8.86 -15.76 -0.52
C LEU A 258 7.51 -15.91 0.20
N ASP A 259 6.86 -17.05 -0.01
CA ASP A 259 5.62 -17.44 0.65
C ASP A 259 5.89 -18.45 1.78
N PRO A 260 5.32 -18.28 2.99
CA PRO A 260 5.51 -19.21 4.10
C PRO A 260 5.11 -20.66 3.80
N ASN A 261 4.06 -20.89 2.99
CA ASN A 261 3.66 -22.25 2.63
C ASN A 261 4.68 -22.90 1.68
N GLU A 262 5.27 -22.13 0.74
CA GLU A 262 6.35 -22.61 -0.12
C GLU A 262 7.58 -22.99 0.73
N ILE A 263 7.93 -22.15 1.71
CA ILE A 263 9.01 -22.44 2.66
C ILE A 263 8.70 -23.70 3.47
N ALA A 264 7.47 -23.85 3.99
CA ALA A 264 7.06 -25.00 4.78
C ALA A 264 7.14 -26.32 3.99
N ILE A 265 6.65 -26.32 2.76
CA ILE A 265 6.76 -27.49 1.86
C ILE A 265 8.22 -27.80 1.56
N ALA A 266 9.00 -26.78 1.19
CA ALA A 266 10.41 -26.93 0.88
C ALA A 266 11.18 -27.55 2.07
N LEU A 267 11.04 -26.97 3.26
CA LEU A 267 11.71 -27.43 4.48
C LEU A 267 11.23 -28.83 4.90
N GLY A 268 9.91 -29.06 4.93
CA GLY A 268 9.33 -30.34 5.35
C GLY A 268 9.84 -31.52 4.49
N GLU A 269 9.90 -31.35 3.17
CA GLU A 269 10.41 -32.38 2.25
C GLU A 269 11.89 -32.71 2.49
N ARG A 270 12.73 -31.69 2.75
CA ARG A 270 14.16 -31.92 3.02
C ARG A 270 14.40 -32.48 4.41
N ILE A 271 13.61 -32.08 5.40
CA ILE A 271 13.64 -32.66 6.75
C ILE A 271 13.34 -34.16 6.69
N VAL A 272 12.25 -34.56 6.01
CA VAL A 272 11.89 -35.97 5.82
C VAL A 272 12.97 -36.75 5.08
N ARG A 273 13.59 -36.14 4.07
CA ARG A 273 14.67 -36.76 3.28
C ARG A 273 15.97 -36.95 4.07
N THR A 274 16.38 -35.96 4.85
CA THR A 274 17.70 -35.94 5.53
C THR A 274 17.66 -36.64 6.89
N ILE A 275 16.61 -36.42 7.68
CA ILE A 275 16.51 -36.98 9.04
C ILE A 275 15.88 -38.38 9.01
N GLY A 276 14.82 -38.55 8.22
CA GLY A 276 14.06 -39.80 8.11
C GLY A 276 12.56 -39.58 7.95
N PRO A 277 11.79 -40.63 7.62
CA PRO A 277 10.35 -40.54 7.40
C PRO A 277 9.61 -40.06 8.64
N SER A 278 8.65 -39.14 8.45
CA SER A 278 7.72 -38.65 9.47
C SER A 278 6.33 -38.53 8.85
N GLU A 279 5.38 -39.34 9.36
CA GLU A 279 3.99 -39.31 8.90
C GLU A 279 3.34 -37.95 9.18
N GLU A 280 3.62 -37.36 10.35
CA GLU A 280 3.04 -36.07 10.75
C GLU A 280 3.49 -34.94 9.83
N ILE A 281 4.81 -34.81 9.59
CA ILE A 281 5.35 -33.77 8.72
C ILE A 281 4.83 -33.97 7.29
N SER A 282 4.84 -35.22 6.80
CA SER A 282 4.37 -35.54 5.45
C SER A 282 2.89 -35.20 5.25
N ALA A 283 2.03 -35.48 6.23
CA ALA A 283 0.61 -35.16 6.17
C ALA A 283 0.36 -33.64 6.15
N ARG A 284 1.09 -32.87 6.96
CA ARG A 284 1.01 -31.40 6.99
C ARG A 284 1.51 -30.80 5.67
N VAL A 285 2.62 -31.27 5.12
CA VAL A 285 3.15 -30.86 3.81
C VAL A 285 2.14 -31.16 2.69
N ALA A 286 1.52 -32.34 2.68
CA ALA A 286 0.51 -32.69 1.69
C ALA A 286 -0.70 -31.75 1.73
N LYS A 287 -1.16 -31.37 2.94
CA LYS A 287 -2.23 -30.39 3.13
C LYS A 287 -1.84 -29.00 2.60
N LEU A 288 -0.62 -28.55 2.85
CA LEU A 288 -0.12 -27.27 2.33
C LEU A 288 -0.05 -27.27 0.80
N ARG A 289 0.39 -28.38 0.19
CA ARG A 289 0.38 -28.55 -1.28
C ARG A 289 -1.02 -28.45 -1.87
N GLN A 290 -2.02 -29.02 -1.19
CA GLN A 290 -3.41 -28.89 -1.60
C GLN A 290 -3.86 -27.41 -1.63
N PHE A 291 -3.55 -26.65 -0.57
CA PHE A 291 -3.87 -25.21 -0.54
C PHE A 291 -3.15 -24.41 -1.63
N GLN A 292 -1.91 -24.75 -1.96
CA GLN A 292 -1.19 -24.10 -3.07
C GLN A 292 -1.73 -24.46 -4.45
N ALA A 293 -2.19 -25.69 -4.65
CA ALA A 293 -2.84 -26.08 -5.90
C ALA A 293 -4.13 -25.26 -6.11
N MET A 294 -4.95 -25.12 -5.06
CA MET A 294 -6.15 -24.26 -5.08
C MET A 294 -5.80 -22.81 -5.38
N LEU A 295 -4.70 -22.29 -4.83
CA LEU A 295 -4.18 -20.96 -5.18
C LEU A 295 -3.85 -20.91 -6.67
N THR A 296 -3.18 -21.88 -7.26
CA THR A 296 -2.81 -21.82 -8.69
C THR A 296 -4.03 -21.78 -9.61
N GLU A 297 -5.07 -22.56 -9.28
CA GLU A 297 -6.29 -22.71 -10.09
C GLU A 297 -7.30 -21.55 -9.94
N ALA A 298 -7.25 -20.79 -8.85
CA ALA A 298 -8.16 -19.67 -8.65
C ALA A 298 -8.01 -18.58 -9.73
N THR A 299 -9.13 -18.01 -10.17
CA THR A 299 -9.19 -16.93 -11.17
C THR A 299 -9.76 -15.66 -10.56
N ASP A 300 -9.18 -14.50 -10.90
CA ASP A 300 -9.74 -13.22 -10.47
C ASP A 300 -11.05 -12.94 -11.21
N ILE A 301 -12.13 -12.74 -10.43
CA ILE A 301 -13.47 -12.47 -10.95
C ILE A 301 -13.62 -10.98 -11.32
N GLY A 302 -12.78 -10.11 -10.76
CA GLY A 302 -12.69 -8.69 -11.07
C GLY A 302 -11.39 -8.09 -10.55
N SER A 303 -11.01 -6.92 -11.04
CA SER A 303 -9.83 -6.19 -10.57
C SER A 303 -10.14 -4.71 -10.33
N ARG A 304 -9.43 -4.08 -9.39
CA ARG A 304 -9.46 -2.62 -9.18
C ARG A 304 -8.10 -2.03 -9.49
N THR A 305 -7.99 -1.46 -10.68
CA THR A 305 -6.81 -0.71 -11.10
C THR A 305 -6.80 0.66 -10.40
N PRO A 306 -5.66 1.09 -9.80
CA PRO A 306 -5.54 2.43 -9.22
C PRO A 306 -5.88 3.52 -10.24
N PHE A 307 -6.52 4.59 -9.74
CA PHE A 307 -7.10 5.64 -10.56
C PHE A 307 -6.97 7.03 -9.93
N PHE A 308 -7.19 8.08 -10.71
CA PHE A 308 -7.19 9.44 -10.17
C PHE A 308 -8.36 9.67 -9.23
N CYS A 309 -8.10 10.35 -8.10
CA CYS A 309 -9.16 10.77 -7.17
C CYS A 309 -10.19 11.66 -7.89
N SER A 310 -11.43 11.70 -7.38
CA SER A 310 -12.43 12.65 -7.83
C SER A 310 -11.88 14.09 -7.79
N GLY A 311 -11.97 14.81 -8.90
CA GLY A 311 -11.42 16.16 -9.03
C GLY A 311 -9.90 16.28 -8.98
N CYS A 312 -9.16 15.20 -9.22
CA CYS A 312 -7.71 15.23 -9.32
C CYS A 312 -7.25 16.20 -10.43
N PRO A 313 -6.26 17.07 -10.16
CA PRO A 313 -5.69 17.95 -11.20
C PRO A 313 -5.07 17.18 -12.37
N HIS A 314 -4.62 15.94 -12.12
CA HIS A 314 -4.02 15.11 -13.16
C HIS A 314 -5.01 14.61 -14.21
N ASN A 315 -6.32 14.67 -13.96
CA ASN A 315 -7.33 14.34 -14.98
C ASN A 315 -7.20 15.22 -16.23
N SER A 316 -6.84 16.49 -16.07
CA SER A 316 -6.49 17.40 -17.16
C SER A 316 -5.00 17.43 -17.43
N SER A 317 -4.18 17.54 -16.38
CA SER A 317 -2.75 17.84 -16.53
C SER A 317 -1.96 16.75 -17.24
N THR A 318 -2.40 15.49 -17.27
CA THR A 318 -1.68 14.40 -17.96
C THR A 318 -2.14 14.18 -19.40
N LYS A 319 -3.19 14.88 -19.87
CA LYS A 319 -3.56 14.88 -21.29
C LYS A 319 -2.49 15.62 -22.10
N VAL A 320 -2.24 15.17 -23.33
CA VAL A 320 -1.33 15.81 -24.29
C VAL A 320 -2.04 16.05 -25.62
N PRO A 321 -1.60 17.02 -26.43
CA PRO A 321 -2.20 17.28 -27.74
C PRO A 321 -2.10 16.08 -28.67
N ASP A 322 -3.05 15.94 -29.59
CA ASP A 322 -3.04 14.90 -30.61
C ASP A 322 -1.71 14.83 -31.37
N GLY A 323 -1.25 13.60 -31.62
CA GLY A 323 0.05 13.31 -32.24
C GLY A 323 1.25 13.41 -31.28
N SER A 324 1.05 13.89 -30.06
CA SER A 324 2.10 14.00 -29.04
C SER A 324 2.12 12.80 -28.11
N ILE A 325 3.26 12.57 -27.46
CA ILE A 325 3.41 11.57 -26.40
C ILE A 325 3.95 12.23 -25.13
N ALA A 326 3.57 11.68 -23.98
CA ALA A 326 4.19 12.00 -22.71
C ALA A 326 5.01 10.81 -22.18
N ALA A 327 6.02 11.08 -21.37
CA ALA A 327 6.64 10.06 -20.52
C ALA A 327 6.18 10.22 -19.06
N ALA A 328 6.15 9.11 -18.32
CA ALA A 328 5.82 9.10 -16.90
C ALA A 328 7.08 9.17 -16.03
N GLY A 329 6.94 9.75 -14.84
CA GLY A 329 7.84 9.59 -13.71
C GLY A 329 7.16 8.82 -12.58
N ILE A 330 7.81 8.73 -11.42
CA ILE A 330 7.19 8.22 -10.21
C ILE A 330 6.30 9.30 -9.58
N GLY A 331 5.03 8.98 -9.33
CA GLY A 331 4.03 9.92 -8.84
C GLY A 331 2.62 9.48 -9.20
N CYS A 332 1.59 10.22 -8.79
CA CYS A 332 0.21 9.90 -9.22
C CYS A 332 0.10 9.87 -10.75
N HIS A 333 0.85 10.73 -11.45
CA HIS A 333 0.90 10.78 -12.91
C HIS A 333 1.46 9.49 -13.56
N PHE A 334 2.11 8.60 -12.81
CA PHE A 334 2.47 7.24 -13.27
C PHE A 334 1.23 6.47 -13.74
N MET A 335 0.07 6.68 -13.08
CA MET A 335 -1.18 6.01 -13.44
C MET A 335 -1.69 6.40 -14.83
N ALA A 336 -1.17 7.47 -15.45
CA ALA A 336 -1.53 7.84 -16.81
C ALA A 336 -1.15 6.75 -17.84
N LEU A 337 -0.21 5.86 -17.51
CA LEU A 337 0.23 4.73 -18.35
C LEU A 337 -0.90 3.76 -18.74
N TRP A 338 -1.88 3.55 -17.85
CA TRP A 338 -3.04 2.68 -18.11
C TRP A 338 -4.34 3.46 -18.27
N MET A 339 -4.23 4.75 -18.58
CA MET A 339 -5.37 5.66 -18.76
C MET A 339 -5.46 6.20 -20.19
N ASP A 340 -4.92 5.54 -21.20
CA ASP A 340 -5.06 5.96 -22.61
C ASP A 340 -4.80 7.48 -22.81
N ARG A 341 -3.68 7.94 -22.25
CA ARG A 341 -3.27 9.37 -22.26
C ARG A 341 -2.07 9.62 -23.18
N ASN A 342 -1.78 8.70 -24.11
CA ASN A 342 -0.53 8.70 -24.89
C ASN A 342 0.73 8.87 -24.01
N THR A 343 0.68 8.30 -22.80
CA THR A 343 1.81 8.29 -21.86
C THR A 343 2.54 6.96 -21.96
N VAL A 344 3.86 6.99 -22.11
CA VAL A 344 4.69 5.81 -22.35
C VAL A 344 5.95 5.81 -21.50
N GLY A 345 6.43 4.62 -21.14
CA GLY A 345 7.66 4.47 -20.37
C GLY A 345 7.62 5.07 -18.96
N PHE A 346 8.63 4.75 -18.17
CA PHE A 346 8.84 5.30 -16.83
C PHE A 346 10.32 5.20 -16.47
N THR A 347 10.75 5.94 -15.45
CA THR A 347 12.14 6.00 -15.01
C THR A 347 12.25 6.23 -13.51
N ALA A 348 13.47 6.23 -12.98
CA ALA A 348 13.75 6.52 -11.58
C ALA A 348 13.44 8.00 -11.24
N MET A 349 13.15 8.28 -9.97
CA MET A 349 12.93 9.63 -9.46
C MET A 349 14.14 10.53 -9.76
N GLY A 350 13.90 11.64 -10.46
CA GLY A 350 14.92 12.58 -10.94
C GLY A 350 15.57 12.20 -12.26
N GLY A 351 15.25 11.03 -12.83
CA GLY A 351 15.68 10.63 -14.16
C GLY A 351 14.68 10.98 -15.25
N GLU A 352 13.55 11.60 -14.91
CA GLU A 352 12.48 11.98 -15.83
C GLU A 352 13.01 12.82 -16.99
N GLY A 353 12.81 12.35 -18.22
CA GLY A 353 13.21 13.02 -19.45
C GLY A 353 14.58 12.57 -19.97
N ALA A 354 15.44 12.00 -19.11
CA ALA A 354 16.75 11.50 -19.53
C ALA A 354 16.63 10.35 -20.56
N GLN A 355 15.55 9.56 -20.51
CA GLN A 355 15.27 8.55 -21.52
C GLN A 355 15.10 9.15 -22.92
N TRP A 356 14.56 10.37 -23.01
CA TRP A 356 14.41 11.06 -24.29
C TRP A 356 15.72 11.60 -24.80
N VAL A 357 16.57 12.14 -23.92
CA VAL A 357 17.91 12.60 -24.30
C VAL A 357 18.68 11.50 -25.06
N GLY A 358 18.60 10.25 -24.59
CA GLY A 358 19.21 9.11 -25.27
C GLY A 358 18.48 8.64 -26.55
N GLN A 359 17.15 8.82 -26.62
CA GLN A 359 16.33 8.34 -27.75
C GLN A 359 16.22 9.35 -28.90
N ALA A 360 16.24 10.65 -28.60
CA ALA A 360 15.98 11.73 -29.54
C ALA A 360 16.88 11.67 -30.80
N PRO A 361 18.20 11.41 -30.70
CA PRO A 361 19.07 11.32 -31.88
C PRO A 361 18.71 10.19 -32.87
N PHE A 362 17.94 9.20 -32.42
CA PHE A 362 17.56 8.02 -33.20
C PHE A 362 16.07 7.98 -33.54
N SER A 363 15.34 9.06 -33.24
CA SER A 363 13.90 9.16 -33.40
C SER A 363 13.54 10.11 -34.55
N LYS A 364 12.46 9.80 -35.28
CA LYS A 364 11.85 10.74 -36.25
C LYS A 364 10.90 11.74 -35.58
N ARG A 365 10.71 11.62 -34.27
CA ARG A 365 9.86 12.53 -33.49
C ARG A 365 10.74 13.61 -32.90
N GLU A 366 10.32 14.84 -33.12
CA GLU A 366 11.08 16.02 -32.73
C GLU A 366 10.92 16.37 -31.25
N HIS A 367 9.79 16.01 -30.63
CA HIS A 367 9.42 16.48 -29.30
C HIS A 367 8.65 15.43 -28.48
N ILE A 368 8.85 15.45 -27.16
CA ILE A 368 7.98 14.78 -26.20
C ILE A 368 7.62 15.69 -25.02
N PHE A 369 6.54 15.34 -24.31
CA PHE A 369 6.26 15.87 -22.98
C PHE A 369 6.83 14.93 -21.90
N GLN A 370 7.31 15.47 -20.79
CA GLN A 370 7.71 14.71 -19.61
C GLN A 370 6.87 15.13 -18.41
N ASN A 371 6.05 14.24 -17.86
CA ASN A 371 5.38 14.51 -16.59
C ASN A 371 6.40 14.40 -15.46
N LEU A 372 6.45 15.42 -14.60
CA LEU A 372 7.36 15.51 -13.46
C LEU A 372 6.59 16.06 -12.26
N GLY A 373 6.62 15.38 -11.11
CA GLY A 373 5.98 15.89 -9.89
C GLY A 373 6.81 17.01 -9.24
N ASP A 374 6.18 17.90 -8.49
CA ASP A 374 6.85 18.89 -7.64
C ASP A 374 7.80 18.28 -6.60
N GLY A 375 7.39 17.20 -5.93
CA GLY A 375 8.26 16.45 -5.02
C GLY A 375 9.51 15.90 -5.70
N THR A 376 9.36 15.34 -6.92
CA THR A 376 10.49 14.84 -7.69
C THR A 376 11.39 15.97 -8.20
N TYR A 377 10.79 17.09 -8.63
CA TYR A 377 11.53 18.29 -9.01
C TYR A 377 12.44 18.76 -7.87
N ASN A 378 11.90 18.85 -6.64
CA ASN A 378 12.66 19.25 -5.46
C ASN A 378 13.81 18.28 -5.13
N HIS A 379 13.56 16.97 -5.25
CA HIS A 379 14.54 15.95 -4.90
C HIS A 379 15.74 15.94 -5.87
N SER A 380 15.49 15.77 -7.17
CA SER A 380 16.56 15.66 -8.18
C SER A 380 16.13 15.93 -9.62
N GLY A 381 14.85 16.23 -9.88
CA GLY A 381 14.35 16.47 -11.24
C GLY A 381 14.96 17.68 -11.94
N THR A 382 15.47 18.65 -11.17
CA THR A 382 16.27 19.78 -11.71
C THR A 382 17.51 19.31 -12.47
N LEU A 383 18.16 18.23 -12.03
CA LEU A 383 19.34 17.68 -12.69
C LEU A 383 19.01 17.06 -14.06
N ALA A 384 17.83 16.45 -14.20
CA ALA A 384 17.39 15.94 -15.50
C ALA A 384 17.10 17.08 -16.50
N ILE A 385 16.52 18.19 -16.03
CA ILE A 385 16.30 19.39 -16.86
C ILE A 385 17.64 19.94 -17.34
N ARG A 386 18.64 20.06 -16.44
CA ARG A 386 20.01 20.46 -16.81
C ARG A 386 20.62 19.53 -17.85
N PHE A 387 20.45 18.22 -17.69
CA PHE A 387 20.98 17.25 -18.65
C PHE A 387 20.33 17.39 -20.03
N ALA A 388 19.01 17.57 -20.08
CA ALA A 388 18.28 17.81 -21.33
C ALA A 388 18.73 19.12 -22.02
N LEU A 389 18.92 20.20 -21.25
CA LEU A 389 19.45 21.48 -21.75
C LEU A 389 20.84 21.30 -22.35
N SER A 390 21.76 20.63 -21.64
CA SER A 390 23.13 20.41 -22.12
C SER A 390 23.23 19.51 -23.35
N SER A 391 22.15 18.79 -23.68
CA SER A 391 22.10 17.85 -24.81
C SER A 391 21.27 18.39 -25.99
N ASP A 392 20.82 19.64 -25.92
CA ASP A 392 19.93 20.27 -26.91
C ASP A 392 18.67 19.44 -27.23
N ALA A 393 18.19 18.65 -26.25
CA ALA A 393 17.03 17.80 -26.44
C ALA A 393 15.75 18.64 -26.51
N SER A 394 14.93 18.41 -27.52
CA SER A 394 13.64 19.09 -27.66
C SER A 394 12.57 18.38 -26.82
N ILE A 395 12.24 18.95 -25.66
CA ILE A 395 11.35 18.35 -24.65
C ILE A 395 10.63 19.42 -23.83
N THR A 396 9.36 19.18 -23.51
CA THR A 396 8.63 19.99 -22.53
C THR A 396 8.50 19.26 -21.20
N TYR A 397 9.09 19.80 -20.15
CA TYR A 397 8.87 19.34 -18.78
C TYR A 397 7.56 19.90 -18.23
N LYS A 398 6.60 19.01 -17.97
CA LYS A 398 5.33 19.31 -17.30
C LYS A 398 5.52 19.10 -15.80
N ILE A 399 5.89 20.15 -15.09
CA ILE A 399 6.03 20.13 -13.63
C ILE A 399 4.63 20.27 -13.04
N LEU A 400 4.12 19.17 -12.49
CA LEU A 400 2.77 19.04 -11.98
C LEU A 400 2.77 19.39 -10.48
N TYR A 401 2.62 20.68 -10.18
CA TYR A 401 2.62 21.22 -8.83
C TYR A 401 1.26 21.02 -8.15
N ASN A 402 1.23 20.23 -7.08
CA ASN A 402 0.01 19.90 -6.36
C ASN A 402 0.12 20.13 -4.84
N ASP A 403 1.25 20.68 -4.37
CA ASP A 403 1.51 21.09 -2.99
C ASP A 403 1.52 19.90 -1.99
N ALA A 404 1.74 18.68 -2.47
CA ALA A 404 1.81 17.48 -1.63
C ALA A 404 2.55 16.32 -2.29
N VAL A 405 3.34 15.58 -1.50
CA VAL A 405 3.78 14.23 -1.86
C VAL A 405 2.59 13.27 -1.72
N ALA A 406 1.71 13.30 -2.73
CA ALA A 406 0.34 12.79 -2.61
C ALA A 406 0.23 11.27 -2.42
N MET A 407 1.26 10.50 -2.80
CA MET A 407 1.29 9.04 -2.66
C MET A 407 1.83 8.57 -1.30
N THR A 408 2.51 9.43 -0.52
CA THR A 408 3.06 9.09 0.80
C THR A 408 2.09 9.45 1.93
N GLY A 409 0.78 9.43 1.64
CA GLY A 409 -0.24 9.90 2.58
C GLY A 409 -0.37 11.43 2.64
N GLY A 410 0.24 12.20 1.73
CA GLY A 410 0.05 13.65 1.60
C GLY A 410 0.99 14.48 2.47
N GLN A 411 2.24 14.05 2.60
CA GLN A 411 3.29 14.84 3.25
C GLN A 411 3.53 16.15 2.46
N PRO A 412 3.89 17.26 3.11
CA PRO A 412 4.36 18.44 2.38
C PRO A 412 5.64 18.08 1.62
N HIS A 413 5.88 18.71 0.47
CA HIS A 413 7.19 18.60 -0.16
C HIS A 413 8.23 19.34 0.70
N GLU A 414 9.44 18.81 0.80
CA GLU A 414 10.53 19.48 1.53
C GLU A 414 10.95 20.79 0.82
N GLY A 415 11.68 21.65 1.53
CA GLY A 415 12.30 22.85 0.94
C GLY A 415 11.37 24.04 0.67
N GLY A 416 10.05 23.92 0.85
CA GLY A 416 9.12 25.05 0.78
C GLY A 416 9.04 25.73 -0.60
N LEU A 417 9.37 25.00 -1.68
CA LEU A 417 9.24 25.47 -3.06
C LEU A 417 7.84 26.02 -3.36
N THR A 418 7.78 27.25 -3.87
CA THR A 418 6.57 27.82 -4.48
C THR A 418 6.67 27.78 -6.01
N VAL A 419 5.55 27.98 -6.70
CA VAL A 419 5.51 27.99 -8.18
C VAL A 419 6.43 29.06 -8.77
N ASP A 420 6.51 30.25 -8.18
CA ASP A 420 7.42 31.31 -8.63
C ASP A 420 8.89 31.00 -8.34
N MET A 421 9.21 30.31 -7.24
CA MET A 421 10.56 29.81 -6.99
C MET A 421 10.99 28.80 -8.06
N ILE A 422 10.13 27.84 -8.39
CA ILE A 422 10.38 26.86 -9.47
C ILE A 422 10.60 27.58 -10.79
N ALA A 423 9.74 28.54 -11.14
CA ALA A 423 9.86 29.31 -12.38
C ALA A 423 11.21 30.05 -12.46
N ARG A 424 11.64 30.70 -11.38
CA ARG A 424 12.95 31.38 -11.31
C ARG A 424 14.12 30.40 -11.40
N GLN A 425 14.02 29.23 -10.75
CA GLN A 425 15.04 28.19 -10.82
C GLN A 425 15.20 27.67 -12.25
N VAL A 426 14.12 27.23 -12.91
CA VAL A 426 14.23 26.75 -14.30
C VAL A 426 14.67 27.83 -15.28
N ARG A 427 14.30 29.11 -15.04
CA ARG A 427 14.86 30.23 -15.79
C ARG A 427 16.37 30.35 -15.61
N ALA A 428 16.84 30.25 -14.37
CA ALA A 428 18.28 30.33 -14.05
C ALA A 428 19.07 29.15 -14.64
N GLU A 429 18.44 27.99 -14.84
CA GLU A 429 19.04 26.88 -15.59
C GLU A 429 19.20 27.15 -17.09
N GLY A 430 18.46 28.11 -17.64
CA GLY A 430 18.49 28.45 -19.07
C GLY A 430 17.22 28.09 -19.85
N VAL A 431 16.11 27.76 -19.19
CA VAL A 431 14.84 27.53 -19.88
C VAL A 431 14.23 28.86 -20.33
N ASP A 432 14.06 29.04 -21.64
CA ASP A 432 13.55 30.29 -22.20
C ASP A 432 12.03 30.41 -22.16
N ARG A 433 11.32 29.32 -22.50
CA ARG A 433 9.86 29.28 -22.55
C ARG A 433 9.29 28.59 -21.32
N ILE A 434 8.62 29.37 -20.47
CA ILE A 434 7.98 28.91 -19.24
C ILE A 434 6.50 29.29 -19.26
N ALA A 435 5.60 28.31 -19.20
CA ALA A 435 4.16 28.52 -19.09
C ALA A 435 3.64 28.07 -17.73
N ILE A 436 2.97 28.96 -17.01
CA ILE A 436 2.23 28.63 -15.79
C ILE A 436 0.77 28.41 -16.18
N VAL A 437 0.21 27.27 -15.81
CA VAL A 437 -1.18 26.90 -16.06
C VAL A 437 -1.84 26.61 -14.72
N THR A 438 -2.97 27.26 -14.43
CA THR A 438 -3.68 27.09 -13.15
C THR A 438 -5.19 27.26 -13.29
N ASP A 439 -5.96 26.73 -12.32
CA ASP A 439 -7.41 26.97 -12.21
C ASP A 439 -7.75 28.39 -11.71
N GLU A 440 -6.77 29.16 -11.22
CA GLU A 440 -6.98 30.49 -10.66
C GLU A 440 -5.88 31.50 -11.08
N PRO A 441 -5.80 31.94 -12.36
CA PRO A 441 -4.71 32.79 -12.86
C PRO A 441 -4.48 34.08 -12.06
N GLY A 442 -5.56 34.66 -11.53
CA GLY A 442 -5.50 35.89 -10.72
C GLY A 442 -4.87 35.72 -9.33
N LYS A 443 -4.65 34.49 -8.83
CA LYS A 443 -4.21 34.24 -7.45
C LYS A 443 -2.81 34.78 -7.15
N TYR A 444 -1.98 34.99 -8.18
CA TYR A 444 -0.60 35.46 -8.04
C TYR A 444 -0.47 36.98 -8.06
N ALA A 445 -1.50 37.72 -8.49
CA ALA A 445 -1.45 39.17 -8.60
C ALA A 445 -1.11 39.81 -7.25
N GLY A 446 0.02 40.53 -7.19
CA GLY A 446 0.53 41.17 -5.98
C GLY A 446 1.06 40.22 -4.90
N LYS A 447 1.15 38.91 -5.17
CA LYS A 447 1.61 37.88 -4.21
C LYS A 447 2.85 37.12 -4.67
N ALA A 448 3.10 37.04 -5.96
CA ALA A 448 4.26 36.36 -6.53
C ALA A 448 4.77 37.11 -7.76
N GLU A 449 6.08 37.03 -8.00
CA GLU A 449 6.76 37.67 -9.13
C GLU A 449 7.42 36.61 -10.02
N PHE A 450 6.93 36.43 -11.23
CA PHE A 450 7.47 35.46 -12.18
C PHE A 450 8.62 36.05 -13.00
N PRO A 451 9.60 35.22 -13.43
CA PRO A 451 10.69 35.70 -14.28
C PRO A 451 10.16 36.24 -15.62
N ALA A 452 10.91 37.18 -16.22
CA ALA A 452 10.57 37.76 -17.52
C ALA A 452 10.31 36.67 -18.58
N GLY A 453 9.33 36.90 -19.45
CA GLY A 453 8.94 35.95 -20.50
C GLY A 453 8.12 34.75 -20.03
N ALA A 454 7.88 34.59 -18.72
CA ALA A 454 6.92 33.61 -18.23
C ALA A 454 5.47 34.09 -18.50
N THR A 455 4.60 33.16 -18.88
CA THR A 455 3.18 33.45 -19.20
C THR A 455 2.27 32.69 -18.26
N ILE A 456 1.16 33.31 -17.81
CA ILE A 456 0.17 32.67 -16.92
C ILE A 456 -1.12 32.46 -17.72
N HIS A 457 -1.65 31.23 -17.71
CA HIS A 457 -2.83 30.82 -18.45
C HIS A 457 -3.83 30.11 -17.55
N HIS A 458 -5.11 30.15 -17.95
CA HIS A 458 -6.12 29.32 -17.30
C HIS A 458 -5.96 27.86 -17.76
N ARG A 459 -6.33 26.89 -16.92
CA ARG A 459 -6.26 25.46 -17.27
C ARG A 459 -7.09 25.07 -18.49
N ASP A 460 -8.09 25.87 -18.86
CA ASP A 460 -8.92 25.62 -20.05
C ASP A 460 -8.11 25.85 -21.34
N ASP A 461 -7.05 26.66 -21.28
CA ASP A 461 -6.15 26.92 -22.41
C ASP A 461 -5.02 25.88 -22.52
N LEU A 462 -5.03 24.83 -21.70
CA LEU A 462 -3.93 23.86 -21.59
C LEU A 462 -3.56 23.21 -22.93
N ASP A 463 -4.53 22.85 -23.77
CA ASP A 463 -4.24 22.24 -25.09
C ASP A 463 -3.53 23.23 -26.01
N LEU A 464 -4.00 24.48 -26.05
CA LEU A 464 -3.41 25.55 -26.86
C LEU A 464 -1.96 25.83 -26.42
N VAL A 465 -1.74 25.96 -25.11
CA VAL A 465 -0.40 26.18 -24.54
C VAL A 465 0.52 24.99 -24.82
N GLN A 466 0.03 23.76 -24.71
CA GLN A 466 0.84 22.58 -25.00
C GLN A 466 1.22 22.49 -26.49
N ARG A 467 0.32 22.84 -27.42
CA ARG A 467 0.66 22.88 -28.86
C ARG A 467 1.75 23.89 -29.15
N GLU A 468 1.70 25.06 -28.54
CA GLU A 468 2.77 26.06 -28.63
C GLU A 468 4.11 25.50 -28.10
N LEU A 469 4.10 24.88 -26.92
CA LEU A 469 5.30 24.32 -26.28
C LEU A 469 5.90 23.13 -27.05
N ARG A 470 5.08 22.35 -27.74
CA ARG A 470 5.52 21.24 -28.60
C ARG A 470 6.42 21.71 -29.74
N ASP A 471 6.17 22.90 -30.25
CA ASP A 471 6.87 23.45 -31.41
C ASP A 471 8.13 24.25 -31.01
N VAL A 472 8.41 24.36 -29.70
CA VAL A 472 9.64 24.96 -29.16
C VAL A 472 10.81 23.99 -29.34
N LYS A 473 11.87 24.45 -30.02
CA LYS A 473 13.13 23.71 -30.08
C LYS A 473 13.90 23.84 -28.75
N GLY A 474 14.47 22.73 -28.30
CA GLY A 474 15.15 22.64 -27.01
C GLY A 474 14.18 22.45 -25.84
N VAL A 475 14.62 22.81 -24.64
CA VAL A 475 13.87 22.55 -23.41
C VAL A 475 12.87 23.67 -23.12
N SER A 476 11.61 23.30 -22.89
CA SER A 476 10.56 24.21 -22.39
C SER A 476 9.90 23.65 -21.13
N VAL A 477 9.23 24.51 -20.35
CA VAL A 477 8.59 24.13 -19.08
C VAL A 477 7.12 24.55 -19.06
N LEU A 478 6.26 23.62 -18.64
CA LEU A 478 4.88 23.85 -18.26
C LEU A 478 4.74 23.60 -16.75
N LEU A 479 4.54 24.64 -15.95
CA LEU A 479 4.20 24.54 -14.53
C LEU A 479 2.68 24.47 -14.38
N TYR A 480 2.16 23.28 -14.08
CA TYR A 480 0.73 23.09 -13.84
C TYR A 480 0.45 23.19 -12.33
N ASP A 481 -0.08 24.31 -11.86
CA ASP A 481 -0.41 24.53 -10.44
C ASP A 481 -1.89 24.29 -10.16
N GLN A 482 -2.17 23.20 -9.46
CA GLN A 482 -3.47 22.93 -8.86
C GLN A 482 -3.32 21.94 -7.69
N THR A 483 -3.76 22.33 -6.49
CA THR A 483 -3.64 21.52 -5.26
C THR A 483 -4.25 20.12 -5.41
N CYS A 484 -3.60 19.13 -4.82
CA CYS A 484 -4.05 17.73 -4.76
C CYS A 484 -5.50 17.62 -4.23
N ALA A 485 -6.36 16.87 -4.92
CA ALA A 485 -7.77 16.75 -4.56
C ALA A 485 -8.01 16.10 -3.18
N ALA A 486 -7.21 15.10 -2.83
CA ALA A 486 -7.28 14.45 -1.51
C ALA A 486 -6.91 15.44 -0.39
N GLU A 487 -5.93 16.31 -0.65
CA GLU A 487 -5.49 17.33 0.30
C GLU A 487 -6.50 18.49 0.40
N LYS A 488 -7.06 18.94 -0.73
CA LYS A 488 -8.22 19.87 -0.75
C LYS A 488 -9.34 19.35 0.16
N ARG A 489 -9.67 18.05 0.07
CA ARG A 489 -10.70 17.42 0.93
C ARG A 489 -10.34 17.48 2.42
N ARG A 490 -9.10 17.13 2.78
CA ARG A 490 -8.63 17.15 4.18
C ARG A 490 -8.61 18.55 4.76
N ARG A 491 -8.06 19.53 4.04
CA ARG A 491 -8.01 20.93 4.48
C ARG A 491 -9.40 21.55 4.61
N ARG A 492 -10.34 21.23 3.70
CA ARG A 492 -11.76 21.64 3.83
C ARG A 492 -12.41 21.08 5.09
N LYS A 493 -12.18 19.80 5.42
CA LYS A 493 -12.66 19.22 6.68
C LYS A 493 -12.10 19.94 7.91
N ARG A 494 -10.83 20.38 7.86
CA ARG A 494 -10.17 21.16 8.92
C ARG A 494 -10.51 22.66 8.91
N GLY A 495 -11.30 23.13 7.94
CA GLY A 495 -11.61 24.55 7.78
C GLY A 495 -10.46 25.43 7.27
N THR A 496 -9.37 24.83 6.77
CA THR A 496 -8.16 25.54 6.31
C THR A 496 -8.09 25.70 4.79
N PHE A 497 -9.16 25.36 4.06
CA PHE A 497 -9.24 25.55 2.62
C PHE A 497 -10.65 25.95 2.19
N PRO A 498 -10.83 26.82 1.18
CA PRO A 498 -12.15 27.24 0.74
C PRO A 498 -13.03 26.06 0.34
N ASP A 499 -14.25 26.01 0.86
CA ASP A 499 -15.28 25.07 0.44
C ASP A 499 -16.29 25.79 -0.47
N PRO A 500 -16.31 25.52 -1.79
CA PRO A 500 -17.25 26.17 -2.69
C PRO A 500 -18.69 25.86 -2.28
N ASP A 501 -19.49 26.91 -2.13
CA ASP A 501 -20.93 26.82 -1.85
C ASP A 501 -21.75 26.57 -3.13
N LYS A 502 -21.29 25.55 -3.86
CA LYS A 502 -21.82 25.11 -5.15
C LYS A 502 -21.76 23.58 -5.18
N ARG A 503 -22.86 22.94 -5.56
CA ARG A 503 -22.96 21.49 -5.75
C ARG A 503 -23.56 21.20 -7.11
N VAL A 504 -23.14 20.08 -7.69
CA VAL A 504 -23.65 19.57 -8.97
C VAL A 504 -24.38 18.26 -8.70
N PHE A 505 -25.60 18.17 -9.22
CA PHE A 505 -26.45 16.99 -9.25
C PHE A 505 -26.76 16.64 -10.70
N ILE A 506 -27.21 15.40 -10.93
CA ILE A 506 -27.70 14.94 -12.23
C ILE A 506 -29.18 14.65 -12.05
N ASN A 507 -30.03 15.26 -12.88
CA ASN A 507 -31.45 14.95 -12.94
C ASN A 507 -31.63 13.60 -13.66
N GLU A 508 -32.00 12.58 -12.89
CA GLU A 508 -32.17 11.20 -13.37
C GLU A 508 -33.25 11.06 -14.45
N LEU A 509 -34.26 11.94 -14.46
CA LEU A 509 -35.33 11.94 -15.48
C LEU A 509 -34.86 12.49 -16.83
N VAL A 510 -33.84 13.35 -16.85
CA VAL A 510 -33.26 13.93 -18.08
C VAL A 510 -32.03 13.14 -18.53
N CYS A 511 -31.35 12.47 -17.61
CA CYS A 511 -30.17 11.70 -17.92
C CYS A 511 -30.49 10.53 -18.87
N GLU A 512 -29.69 10.38 -19.92
CA GLU A 512 -29.80 9.24 -20.84
C GLU A 512 -28.85 8.10 -20.47
N GLY A 513 -27.91 8.35 -19.54
CA GLY A 513 -26.91 7.33 -19.15
C GLY A 513 -25.70 7.25 -20.11
N CYS A 514 -25.58 8.14 -21.09
CA CYS A 514 -24.54 8.09 -22.14
C CYS A 514 -23.09 8.05 -21.64
N GLY A 515 -22.80 8.58 -20.45
CA GLY A 515 -21.46 8.51 -19.84
C GLY A 515 -20.47 9.60 -20.26
N ASP A 516 -20.85 10.55 -21.13
CA ASP A 516 -19.96 11.65 -21.56
C ASP A 516 -19.35 12.43 -20.38
N CYS A 517 -20.15 12.71 -19.34
CA CYS A 517 -19.66 13.33 -18.11
C CYS A 517 -18.46 12.58 -17.47
N GLY A 518 -18.47 11.24 -17.55
CA GLY A 518 -17.39 10.37 -17.11
C GLY A 518 -16.15 10.48 -18.00
N VAL A 519 -16.34 10.47 -19.32
CA VAL A 519 -15.26 10.59 -20.32
C VAL A 519 -14.54 11.94 -20.20
N GLN A 520 -15.30 13.04 -20.07
CA GLN A 520 -14.73 14.39 -19.98
C GLN A 520 -13.92 14.59 -18.70
N SER A 521 -14.50 14.23 -17.55
CA SER A 521 -13.92 14.50 -16.23
C SER A 521 -12.99 13.41 -15.72
N ASN A 522 -13.12 12.18 -16.21
CA ASN A 522 -12.45 10.99 -15.68
C ASN A 522 -12.68 10.84 -14.16
N CYS A 523 -13.86 11.22 -13.68
CA CYS A 523 -14.18 11.38 -12.26
C CYS A 523 -14.89 10.16 -11.67
N VAL A 524 -14.31 9.57 -10.63
CA VAL A 524 -14.86 8.40 -9.92
C VAL A 524 -16.03 8.74 -8.98
N SER A 525 -16.40 10.01 -8.82
CA SER A 525 -17.65 10.38 -8.12
C SER A 525 -18.88 10.34 -9.01
N ILE A 526 -18.73 10.17 -10.32
CA ILE A 526 -19.86 9.87 -11.21
C ILE A 526 -20.13 8.38 -11.04
N GLN A 527 -21.31 8.05 -10.52
CA GLN A 527 -21.72 6.69 -10.21
C GLN A 527 -23.01 6.35 -10.98
N PRO A 528 -23.27 5.07 -11.26
CA PRO A 528 -24.54 4.66 -11.84
C PRO A 528 -25.65 4.75 -10.80
N VAL A 529 -26.87 4.95 -11.28
CA VAL A 529 -28.08 4.77 -10.49
C VAL A 529 -29.11 4.06 -11.35
N GLU A 530 -29.56 2.90 -10.90
CA GLU A 530 -30.62 2.17 -11.57
C GLU A 530 -31.96 2.85 -11.24
N THR A 531 -32.73 3.14 -12.29
CA THR A 531 -34.04 3.77 -12.17
C THR A 531 -35.05 2.98 -12.98
N GLU A 532 -36.34 3.26 -12.76
CA GLU A 532 -37.41 2.68 -13.58
C GLU A 532 -37.24 2.98 -15.08
N PHE A 533 -36.58 4.09 -15.44
CA PHE A 533 -36.32 4.51 -16.83
C PHE A 533 -34.95 4.02 -17.36
N GLY A 534 -34.42 2.95 -16.76
CA GLY A 534 -33.11 2.38 -17.07
C GLY A 534 -31.98 3.02 -16.28
N ARG A 535 -30.76 2.65 -16.63
CA ARG A 535 -29.54 3.09 -15.96
C ARG A 535 -29.24 4.56 -16.20
N LYS A 536 -29.04 5.32 -15.13
CA LYS A 536 -28.73 6.76 -15.14
C LYS A 536 -27.40 7.02 -14.43
N ARG A 537 -27.04 8.31 -14.34
CA ARG A 537 -25.86 8.79 -13.61
C ARG A 537 -26.29 9.62 -12.42
N LYS A 538 -25.50 9.54 -11.35
CA LYS A 538 -25.57 10.44 -10.19
C LYS A 538 -24.17 10.88 -9.79
N ILE A 539 -24.10 12.02 -9.10
CA ILE A 539 -22.86 12.47 -8.44
C ILE A 539 -22.90 12.02 -6.98
N ASP A 540 -21.97 11.14 -6.59
CA ASP A 540 -21.74 10.83 -5.19
C ASP A 540 -21.21 12.06 -4.46
N GLN A 541 -22.09 12.66 -3.64
CA GLN A 541 -21.79 13.86 -2.88
C GLN A 541 -20.82 13.63 -1.72
N SER A 542 -20.60 12.38 -1.30
CA SER A 542 -19.69 12.04 -0.19
C SER A 542 -18.23 12.05 -0.63
N SER A 543 -17.98 11.69 -1.90
CA SER A 543 -16.65 11.62 -2.51
C SER A 543 -16.30 12.81 -3.42
N CYS A 544 -17.30 13.58 -3.88
CA CYS A 544 -17.09 14.71 -4.77
C CYS A 544 -16.19 15.80 -4.15
N ASN A 545 -15.12 16.17 -4.86
CA ASN A 545 -14.17 17.22 -4.46
C ASN A 545 -14.46 18.59 -5.09
N LYS A 546 -15.62 18.77 -5.73
CA LYS A 546 -16.11 20.08 -6.22
C LYS A 546 -15.12 20.79 -7.17
N ASP A 547 -14.52 20.07 -8.11
CA ASP A 547 -13.69 20.66 -9.17
C ASP A 547 -14.51 21.11 -10.41
N PHE A 548 -15.74 20.59 -10.52
CA PHE A 548 -16.76 20.89 -11.52
C PHE A 548 -16.43 20.55 -12.99
N SER A 549 -15.33 19.85 -13.28
CA SER A 549 -14.96 19.45 -14.65
C SER A 549 -15.99 18.54 -15.33
N CYS A 550 -16.84 17.84 -14.57
CA CYS A 550 -17.93 17.04 -15.12
C CYS A 550 -18.95 17.87 -15.92
N VAL A 551 -19.11 19.15 -15.60
CA VAL A 551 -20.03 20.08 -16.28
C VAL A 551 -19.51 20.47 -17.67
N ASN A 552 -18.24 20.20 -17.98
CA ASN A 552 -17.69 20.42 -19.31
C ASN A 552 -18.26 19.45 -20.35
N GLY A 553 -18.85 18.32 -19.91
CA GLY A 553 -19.73 17.54 -20.77
C GLY A 553 -21.02 18.31 -20.98
N PHE A 554 -21.37 18.60 -22.24
CA PHE A 554 -22.55 19.38 -22.64
C PHE A 554 -23.86 18.62 -22.36
N CYS A 555 -24.11 18.29 -21.09
CA CYS A 555 -25.21 17.44 -20.67
C CYS A 555 -26.36 18.26 -20.08
N PRO A 556 -27.57 18.20 -20.65
CA PRO A 556 -28.72 18.98 -20.17
C PRO A 556 -29.25 18.49 -18.81
N SER A 557 -28.78 17.34 -18.31
CA SER A 557 -29.22 16.77 -17.04
C SER A 557 -28.56 17.41 -15.81
N PHE A 558 -27.50 18.20 -15.97
CA PHE A 558 -26.81 18.79 -14.83
C PHE A 558 -27.64 19.88 -14.15
N VAL A 559 -27.77 19.77 -12.83
CA VAL A 559 -28.40 20.77 -11.97
C VAL A 559 -27.35 21.29 -11.00
N THR A 560 -27.05 22.59 -11.09
CA THR A 560 -26.16 23.25 -10.14
C THR A 560 -26.99 23.94 -9.06
N VAL A 561 -26.66 23.68 -7.80
CA VAL A 561 -27.34 24.28 -6.64
C VAL A 561 -26.31 25.08 -5.85
N HIS A 562 -26.67 26.32 -5.51
CA HIS A 562 -25.88 27.27 -4.73
C HIS A 562 -26.48 27.45 -3.34
N GLY A 563 -25.68 27.59 -2.29
CA GLY A 563 -26.19 27.88 -0.93
C GLY A 563 -26.82 26.68 -0.19
N ALA A 564 -26.95 25.53 -0.84
CA ALA A 564 -27.69 24.39 -0.29
C ALA A 564 -26.78 23.42 0.47
N LYS A 565 -27.25 23.01 1.65
CA LYS A 565 -26.66 21.90 2.43
C LYS A 565 -27.43 20.62 2.14
N ILE A 566 -26.70 19.50 2.09
CA ILE A 566 -27.33 18.18 2.01
C ILE A 566 -28.12 17.97 3.28
N ARG A 567 -29.41 17.66 3.13
CA ARG A 567 -30.27 17.33 4.26
C ARG A 567 -29.70 16.09 4.93
N LYS A 568 -29.23 16.24 6.18
CA LYS A 568 -28.94 15.09 7.03
C LYS A 568 -30.26 14.41 7.37
N ALA A 569 -30.25 13.08 7.50
CA ALA A 569 -31.37 12.35 8.07
C ALA A 569 -31.46 12.63 9.58
N GLU A 570 -31.72 13.89 9.95
CA GLU A 570 -32.10 14.27 11.30
C GLU A 570 -33.48 13.66 11.55
N GLY A 571 -33.51 12.42 12.07
CA GLY A 571 -34.77 11.74 12.35
C GLY A 571 -34.66 10.30 12.84
N LEU A 572 -33.74 9.49 12.29
CA LEU A 572 -33.69 8.05 12.56
C LEU A 572 -32.61 7.65 13.59
N ALA A 573 -31.38 8.14 13.46
CA ALA A 573 -30.27 7.75 14.34
C ALA A 573 -30.34 8.33 15.77
N GLY A 574 -31.06 9.44 15.98
CA GLY A 574 -31.11 10.14 17.26
C GLY A 574 -32.25 9.73 18.20
N LYS A 575 -33.16 8.85 17.77
CA LYS A 575 -34.37 8.46 18.54
C LYS A 575 -34.34 7.05 19.12
N ALA A 576 -33.47 6.17 18.61
CA ALA A 576 -33.35 4.79 19.05
C ALA A 576 -31.93 4.54 19.56
N ASP A 577 -31.79 3.86 20.71
CA ASP A 577 -30.49 3.38 21.16
C ASP A 577 -30.05 2.24 20.20
N PRO A 578 -28.92 2.39 19.49
CA PRO A 578 -28.46 1.36 18.55
C PRO A 578 -28.23 -0.01 19.21
N LEU A 579 -28.03 -0.07 20.53
CA LEU A 579 -27.78 -1.32 21.25
C LEU A 579 -29.03 -1.88 21.95
N GLU A 580 -30.19 -1.26 21.82
CA GLU A 580 -31.41 -1.68 22.51
C GLU A 580 -31.79 -3.13 22.14
N GLY A 581 -31.67 -4.08 23.07
CA GLY A 581 -31.95 -5.49 22.81
C GLY A 581 -30.91 -6.20 21.94
N VAL A 582 -29.70 -5.64 21.79
CA VAL A 582 -28.56 -6.31 21.12
C VAL A 582 -27.69 -6.98 22.20
N PRO A 583 -27.60 -8.32 22.24
CA PRO A 583 -26.75 -9.01 23.21
C PRO A 583 -25.27 -8.79 22.90
N VAL A 584 -24.41 -8.92 23.91
CA VAL A 584 -22.96 -8.99 23.70
C VAL A 584 -22.62 -10.40 23.20
N PRO A 585 -21.98 -10.56 22.03
CA PRO A 585 -21.58 -11.87 21.51
C PRO A 585 -20.42 -12.44 22.33
N ALA A 586 -20.22 -13.76 22.26
CA ALA A 586 -18.97 -14.34 22.74
C ALA A 586 -17.80 -13.88 21.85
N GLN A 587 -16.67 -13.54 22.47
CA GLN A 587 -15.45 -13.19 21.74
C GLN A 587 -14.90 -14.41 21.00
N PHE A 588 -14.22 -14.19 19.89
CA PHE A 588 -13.49 -15.24 19.19
C PHE A 588 -12.38 -15.79 20.11
N PRO A 589 -12.31 -17.12 20.32
CA PRO A 589 -11.32 -17.70 21.22
C PRO A 589 -9.90 -17.55 20.68
N LEU A 590 -9.00 -17.01 21.49
CA LEU A 590 -7.59 -16.85 21.13
C LEU A 590 -6.82 -18.15 21.41
N GLY A 591 -6.58 -18.94 20.36
CA GLY A 591 -5.80 -20.16 20.42
C GLY A 591 -4.29 -19.92 20.52
N GLU A 592 -3.50 -21.01 20.52
CA GLU A 592 -2.03 -20.92 20.50
C GLU A 592 -1.49 -20.25 19.24
N GLN A 593 -2.17 -20.45 18.10
CA GLN A 593 -1.81 -19.82 16.81
C GLN A 593 -2.31 -18.36 16.68
N GLY A 594 -2.86 -17.80 17.75
CA GLY A 594 -3.47 -16.47 17.74
C GLY A 594 -4.74 -16.38 16.89
N TRP A 595 -4.99 -15.17 16.37
CA TRP A 595 -6.12 -14.81 15.53
C TRP A 595 -5.65 -14.00 14.32
N ALA A 596 -6.33 -14.21 13.21
CA ALA A 596 -5.95 -13.77 11.88
C ALA A 596 -7.09 -13.08 11.14
N ALA A 597 -6.85 -11.88 10.60
CA ALA A 597 -7.81 -11.23 9.71
C ALA A 597 -7.20 -10.61 8.47
N ILE A 598 -8.01 -10.55 7.42
CA ILE A 598 -7.80 -9.70 6.25
C ILE A 598 -8.92 -8.67 6.24
N ILE A 599 -8.56 -7.39 6.23
CA ILE A 599 -9.47 -6.30 5.95
C ILE A 599 -9.17 -5.83 4.53
N ASP A 600 -10.15 -5.90 3.66
CA ASP A 600 -9.98 -5.50 2.26
C ASP A 600 -10.93 -4.36 1.89
N GLY A 601 -10.55 -3.60 0.86
CA GLY A 601 -11.41 -2.56 0.33
C GLY A 601 -10.70 -1.64 -0.66
N VAL A 602 -11.34 -0.51 -0.94
CA VAL A 602 -10.82 0.50 -1.87
C VAL A 602 -9.91 1.49 -1.13
N GLY A 603 -8.75 1.82 -1.71
CA GLY A 603 -7.84 2.80 -1.13
C GLY A 603 -8.47 4.16 -0.89
N GLY A 604 -8.21 4.73 0.29
CA GLY A 604 -8.77 6.02 0.72
C GLY A 604 -10.16 5.97 1.35
N THR A 605 -10.74 4.78 1.56
CA THR A 605 -12.07 4.61 2.20
C THR A 605 -12.04 4.32 3.70
N GLY A 606 -10.85 4.10 4.30
CA GLY A 606 -10.68 3.85 5.74
C GLY A 606 -10.35 2.41 6.12
N VAL A 607 -9.93 1.56 5.17
CA VAL A 607 -9.46 0.18 5.42
C VAL A 607 -8.33 0.15 6.47
N VAL A 608 -7.28 0.96 6.25
CA VAL A 608 -6.15 1.13 7.18
C VAL A 608 -6.60 1.61 8.56
N THR A 609 -7.62 2.47 8.62
CA THR A 609 -8.16 2.96 9.89
C THR A 609 -8.79 1.84 10.71
N VAL A 610 -9.47 0.88 10.09
CA VAL A 610 -10.00 -0.29 10.80
C VAL A 610 -8.88 -1.16 11.35
N GLY A 611 -7.82 -1.38 10.56
CA GLY A 611 -6.62 -2.08 11.04
C GLY A 611 -6.00 -1.42 12.27
N ALA A 612 -5.77 -0.11 12.22
CA ALA A 612 -5.23 0.67 13.33
C ALA A 612 -6.12 0.60 14.58
N VAL A 613 -7.45 0.67 14.44
CA VAL A 613 -8.40 0.51 15.55
C VAL A 613 -8.27 -0.88 16.18
N LEU A 614 -8.19 -1.94 15.37
CA LEU A 614 -8.01 -3.31 15.89
C LEU A 614 -6.69 -3.49 16.64
N GLY A 615 -5.57 -2.99 16.09
CA GLY A 615 -4.28 -3.12 16.77
C GLY A 615 -4.20 -2.32 18.06
N MET A 616 -4.76 -1.11 18.09
CA MET A 616 -4.83 -0.33 19.32
C MET A 616 -5.77 -0.97 20.34
N ALA A 617 -6.91 -1.53 19.92
CA ALA A 617 -7.80 -2.26 20.82
C ALA A 617 -7.12 -3.51 21.42
N ALA A 618 -6.35 -4.26 20.62
CA ALA A 618 -5.53 -5.37 21.11
C ALA A 618 -4.45 -4.90 22.10
N HIS A 619 -3.78 -3.80 21.79
CA HIS A 619 -2.77 -3.20 22.67
C HIS A 619 -3.36 -2.76 24.02
N LEU A 620 -4.56 -2.15 24.02
CA LEU A 620 -5.28 -1.76 25.24
C LEU A 620 -5.69 -2.94 26.13
N GLU A 621 -5.73 -4.15 25.58
CA GLU A 621 -6.04 -5.39 26.30
C GLU A 621 -4.78 -6.22 26.62
N ASP A 622 -3.58 -5.61 26.55
CA ASP A 622 -2.28 -6.24 26.78
C ASP A 622 -2.00 -7.46 25.86
N LYS A 623 -2.61 -7.48 24.67
CA LYS A 623 -2.40 -8.53 23.65
C LYS A 623 -1.29 -8.14 22.68
N GLY A 624 -0.64 -9.15 22.12
CA GLY A 624 0.23 -8.97 20.96
C GLY A 624 -0.59 -8.55 19.74
N CYS A 625 -0.12 -7.55 18.99
CA CYS A 625 -0.71 -7.17 17.72
C CYS A 625 0.38 -6.95 16.66
N GLY A 626 0.07 -7.35 15.44
CA GLY A 626 0.89 -7.12 14.26
C GLY A 626 -0.02 -6.87 13.07
N MET A 627 0.22 -5.81 12.31
CA MET A 627 -0.53 -5.50 11.11
C MET A 627 0.37 -4.99 10.01
N ILE A 628 -0.03 -5.19 8.76
CA ILE A 628 0.65 -4.65 7.57
C ILE A 628 -0.40 -4.14 6.60
N ASP A 629 -0.19 -2.92 6.12
CA ASP A 629 -1.09 -2.25 5.18
C ASP A 629 -0.54 -2.29 3.75
N MET A 630 -1.09 -3.14 2.89
CA MET A 630 -0.73 -3.16 1.48
C MET A 630 -1.53 -2.11 0.71
N ALA A 631 -0.98 -0.89 0.67
CA ALA A 631 -1.68 0.25 0.10
C ALA A 631 -1.00 0.84 -1.15
N GLY A 632 0.30 1.16 -1.14
CA GLY A 632 1.06 1.64 -2.32
C GLY A 632 0.29 2.61 -3.25
N LEU A 633 0.38 2.38 -4.57
CA LEU A 633 -0.46 3.08 -5.57
C LEU A 633 -1.96 2.85 -5.37
N ALA A 634 -2.34 1.69 -4.81
CA ALA A 634 -3.72 1.33 -4.56
C ALA A 634 -4.42 2.26 -3.56
N GLN A 635 -3.70 3.06 -2.76
CA GLN A 635 -4.27 4.18 -1.98
C GLN A 635 -5.15 5.11 -2.82
N LYS A 636 -4.91 5.19 -4.14
CA LYS A 636 -5.70 5.97 -5.09
C LYS A 636 -6.75 5.09 -5.78
N GLY A 637 -7.73 4.59 -5.03
CA GLY A 637 -8.89 3.88 -5.62
C GLY A 637 -8.63 2.45 -6.11
N GLY A 638 -7.45 1.88 -5.86
CA GLY A 638 -7.15 0.47 -6.13
C GLY A 638 -7.51 -0.44 -4.96
N SER A 639 -7.24 -1.74 -5.12
CA SER A 639 -7.40 -2.75 -4.06
C SER A 639 -6.39 -2.57 -2.93
N VAL A 640 -6.87 -2.38 -1.71
CA VAL A 640 -6.05 -2.31 -0.49
C VAL A 640 -6.38 -3.50 0.41
N PHE A 641 -5.34 -4.05 1.05
CA PHE A 641 -5.46 -5.15 2.00
C PHE A 641 -4.67 -4.83 3.26
N THR A 642 -5.32 -4.92 4.41
CA THR A 642 -4.66 -4.87 5.72
C THR A 642 -4.71 -6.26 6.34
N HIS A 643 -3.56 -6.87 6.59
CA HIS A 643 -3.50 -8.11 7.35
C HIS A 643 -3.33 -7.78 8.81
N VAL A 644 -4.06 -8.46 9.68
CA VAL A 644 -4.01 -8.27 11.13
C VAL A 644 -3.79 -9.61 11.82
N ARG A 645 -2.87 -9.61 12.78
CA ARG A 645 -2.58 -10.69 13.71
C ARG A 645 -2.79 -10.19 15.13
N ILE A 646 -3.49 -10.98 15.93
CA ILE A 646 -3.61 -10.78 17.36
C ILE A 646 -3.18 -12.08 18.04
N ALA A 647 -2.33 -11.99 19.05
CA ALA A 647 -1.89 -13.14 19.83
C ALA A 647 -1.83 -12.79 21.31
N ARG A 648 -1.53 -13.76 22.18
CA ARG A 648 -1.49 -13.51 23.63
C ARG A 648 -0.39 -12.52 23.97
N THR A 649 0.78 -12.69 23.38
CA THR A 649 1.91 -11.77 23.52
C THR A 649 2.43 -11.36 22.13
N PRO A 650 3.18 -10.24 22.02
CA PRO A 650 3.78 -9.85 20.73
C PRO A 650 4.72 -10.91 20.15
N ASP A 651 5.45 -11.66 20.99
CA ASP A 651 6.43 -12.67 20.58
C ASP A 651 5.78 -13.91 19.93
N ASP A 652 4.49 -14.14 20.17
CA ASP A 652 3.73 -15.23 19.56
C ASP A 652 3.37 -14.94 18.09
N ILE A 653 3.61 -13.73 17.58
CA ILE A 653 3.32 -13.36 16.19
C ILE A 653 4.55 -13.66 15.32
N HIS A 654 4.57 -14.87 14.76
CA HIS A 654 5.66 -15.31 13.89
C HIS A 654 5.60 -14.75 12.46
N ALA A 655 4.43 -14.40 11.91
CA ALA A 655 4.30 -13.77 10.60
C ALA A 655 3.03 -12.92 10.51
N ILE A 656 3.17 -11.68 10.02
CA ILE A 656 2.04 -10.72 9.94
C ILE A 656 1.12 -11.04 8.75
N ARG A 657 1.69 -11.42 7.60
CA ARG A 657 0.88 -11.77 6.41
C ARG A 657 0.04 -13.01 6.69
N VAL A 658 -1.20 -12.97 6.21
CA VAL A 658 -2.14 -14.10 6.29
C VAL A 658 -1.93 -15.00 5.08
N SER A 659 -1.32 -16.18 5.30
CA SER A 659 -1.14 -17.21 4.28
C SER A 659 -2.45 -17.90 3.88
N ALA A 660 -2.41 -18.71 2.82
CA ALA A 660 -3.57 -19.46 2.36
C ALA A 660 -4.16 -20.37 3.47
N GLY A 661 -5.48 -20.36 3.62
CA GLY A 661 -6.21 -21.14 4.61
C GLY A 661 -5.94 -20.76 6.07
N LYS A 662 -5.55 -19.51 6.36
CA LYS A 662 -5.19 -19.06 7.73
C LYS A 662 -6.04 -17.91 8.27
N ALA A 663 -7.04 -17.40 7.54
CA ALA A 663 -7.90 -16.34 8.06
C ALA A 663 -8.92 -16.90 9.06
N ASP A 664 -9.18 -16.17 10.14
CA ASP A 664 -10.32 -16.36 11.05
C ASP A 664 -11.45 -15.40 10.70
N LEU A 665 -11.11 -14.18 10.24
CA LEU A 665 -12.04 -13.16 9.76
C LEU A 665 -11.59 -12.60 8.40
N VAL A 666 -12.55 -12.43 7.49
CA VAL A 666 -12.42 -11.51 6.35
C VAL A 666 -13.42 -10.39 6.53
N LEU A 667 -12.92 -9.15 6.63
CA LEU A 667 -13.70 -7.92 6.71
C LEU A 667 -13.68 -7.23 5.35
N GLY A 668 -14.58 -7.65 4.47
CA GLY A 668 -14.70 -7.15 3.11
C GLY A 668 -15.43 -5.81 3.04
N CYS A 669 -14.69 -4.71 2.92
CA CYS A 669 -15.28 -3.38 2.78
C CYS A 669 -15.68 -3.06 1.32
N ASP A 670 -15.23 -3.87 0.36
CA ASP A 670 -15.58 -3.78 -1.07
C ASP A 670 -15.68 -5.16 -1.73
N LEU A 671 -16.86 -5.51 -2.26
CA LEU A 671 -17.12 -6.85 -2.77
C LEU A 671 -16.18 -7.31 -3.90
N VAL A 672 -15.70 -6.39 -4.75
CA VAL A 672 -14.78 -6.74 -5.86
C VAL A 672 -13.43 -7.14 -5.30
N VAL A 673 -12.94 -6.40 -4.30
CA VAL A 673 -11.67 -6.71 -3.63
C VAL A 673 -11.80 -7.98 -2.79
N SER A 674 -12.93 -8.16 -2.09
CA SER A 674 -13.18 -9.36 -1.27
C SER A 674 -13.28 -10.64 -2.11
N GLY A 675 -13.76 -10.54 -3.35
CA GLY A 675 -13.82 -11.66 -4.29
C GLY A 675 -12.51 -11.89 -5.07
N ALA A 676 -11.45 -11.14 -4.79
CA ALA A 676 -10.14 -11.37 -5.40
C ALA A 676 -9.53 -12.67 -4.91
N LYS A 677 -8.80 -13.34 -5.80
CA LYS A 677 -8.08 -14.60 -5.52
C LYS A 677 -7.24 -14.55 -4.25
N LYS A 678 -6.55 -13.42 -4.02
CA LYS A 678 -5.67 -13.20 -2.85
C LYS A 678 -6.43 -13.25 -1.52
N VAL A 679 -7.72 -12.88 -1.49
CA VAL A 679 -8.56 -12.93 -0.29
C VAL A 679 -9.18 -14.31 -0.13
N LEU A 680 -9.82 -14.81 -1.19
CA LEU A 680 -10.54 -16.10 -1.15
C LEU A 680 -9.64 -17.28 -0.76
N THR A 681 -8.35 -17.22 -1.12
CA THR A 681 -7.39 -18.29 -0.80
C THR A 681 -6.96 -18.31 0.66
N ALA A 682 -7.14 -17.21 1.41
CA ALA A 682 -6.89 -17.16 2.85
C ALA A 682 -8.03 -17.78 3.67
N VAL A 683 -9.21 -17.99 3.06
CA VAL A 683 -10.44 -18.46 3.71
C VAL A 683 -10.39 -19.97 3.97
N ARG A 684 -10.94 -20.40 5.10
CA ARG A 684 -11.22 -21.80 5.46
C ARG A 684 -12.73 -22.02 5.49
N GLU A 685 -13.20 -22.95 4.67
CA GLU A 685 -14.59 -23.36 4.63
C GLU A 685 -15.07 -23.80 6.03
N GLY A 686 -16.23 -23.30 6.46
CA GLY A 686 -16.85 -23.62 7.74
C GLY A 686 -16.19 -22.97 8.98
N HIS A 687 -15.04 -22.33 8.83
CA HIS A 687 -14.30 -21.71 9.94
C HIS A 687 -14.25 -20.19 9.84
N THR A 688 -13.76 -19.65 8.72
CA THR A 688 -13.54 -18.21 8.56
C THR A 688 -14.87 -17.48 8.50
N ILE A 689 -15.08 -16.50 9.39
CA ILE A 689 -16.21 -15.59 9.31
C ILE A 689 -15.93 -14.60 8.20
N PHE A 690 -16.79 -14.54 7.19
CA PHE A 690 -16.63 -13.66 6.04
C PHE A 690 -17.76 -12.65 6.05
N VAL A 691 -17.46 -11.37 6.29
CA VAL A 691 -18.43 -10.29 6.17
C VAL A 691 -18.10 -9.44 4.96
N ALA A 692 -19.09 -9.12 4.11
CA ALA A 692 -18.86 -8.36 2.88
C ALA A 692 -19.89 -7.24 2.70
N ASN A 693 -19.38 -6.05 2.42
CA ASN A 693 -20.18 -4.90 2.03
C ASN A 693 -20.66 -5.08 0.58
N THR A 694 -21.97 -5.13 0.36
CA THR A 694 -22.54 -5.38 -0.98
C THR A 694 -22.73 -4.14 -1.83
N ALA A 695 -22.30 -2.97 -1.34
CA ALA A 695 -22.43 -1.72 -2.06
C ALA A 695 -21.70 -1.75 -3.41
N GLU A 696 -22.40 -1.35 -4.47
CA GLU A 696 -21.83 -1.25 -5.81
C GLU A 696 -21.05 0.05 -5.96
N ILE A 697 -19.73 -0.02 -5.77
CA ILE A 697 -18.82 1.09 -6.01
C ILE A 697 -18.11 0.84 -7.33
N MET A 698 -18.35 1.65 -8.36
CA MET A 698 -17.74 1.39 -9.66
C MET A 698 -16.22 1.70 -9.66
N PRO A 699 -15.38 0.88 -10.33
CA PRO A 699 -13.95 1.16 -10.50
C PRO A 699 -13.72 2.31 -11.50
N GLY A 700 -12.47 2.79 -11.61
CA GLY A 700 -12.14 3.89 -12.52
C GLY A 700 -12.45 3.62 -14.00
N GLU A 701 -12.45 2.35 -14.42
CA GLU A 701 -12.80 1.92 -15.79
C GLU A 701 -14.22 2.32 -16.20
N PHE A 702 -15.15 2.39 -15.23
CA PHE A 702 -16.51 2.84 -15.45
C PHE A 702 -16.59 4.27 -16.00
N ALA A 703 -15.61 5.14 -15.70
CA ALA A 703 -15.57 6.49 -16.27
C ALA A 703 -15.46 6.48 -17.80
N ARG A 704 -15.06 5.36 -18.41
CA ARG A 704 -14.91 5.18 -19.87
C ARG A 704 -15.89 4.19 -20.46
N SER A 705 -16.39 3.26 -19.65
CA SER A 705 -17.34 2.24 -20.07
C SER A 705 -18.67 2.48 -19.37
N ALA A 706 -19.55 3.17 -20.09
CA ALA A 706 -20.87 3.58 -19.61
C ALA A 706 -21.72 2.41 -19.07
N ASP A 707 -21.62 1.26 -19.73
CA ASP A 707 -22.43 0.07 -19.46
C ASP A 707 -21.71 -0.94 -18.56
N PHE A 708 -20.54 -0.58 -18.01
CA PHE A 708 -19.78 -1.45 -17.13
C PHE A 708 -20.61 -1.85 -15.91
N SER A 709 -20.70 -3.16 -15.66
CA SER A 709 -21.43 -3.75 -14.54
C SER A 709 -20.51 -4.68 -13.75
N LEU A 710 -20.77 -4.79 -12.45
CA LEU A 710 -20.02 -5.68 -11.58
C LEU A 710 -20.69 -7.05 -11.52
N PRO A 711 -19.93 -8.16 -11.56
CA PRO A 711 -20.48 -9.50 -11.49
C PRO A 711 -20.84 -9.89 -10.03
N ILE A 712 -21.72 -9.12 -9.39
CA ILE A 712 -22.04 -9.17 -7.95
C ILE A 712 -22.45 -10.57 -7.49
N GLU A 713 -23.40 -11.21 -8.17
CA GLU A 713 -23.89 -12.54 -7.78
C GLU A 713 -22.82 -13.62 -7.97
N ARG A 714 -21.94 -13.47 -8.97
CA ARG A 714 -20.79 -14.36 -9.15
C ARG A 714 -19.77 -14.19 -8.02
N LEU A 715 -19.51 -12.96 -7.59
CA LEU A 715 -18.64 -12.66 -6.44
C LEU A 715 -19.22 -13.24 -5.14
N LYS A 716 -20.51 -13.02 -4.86
CA LYS A 716 -21.18 -13.61 -3.69
C LYS A 716 -21.13 -15.13 -3.71
N LYS A 717 -21.37 -15.75 -4.87
CA LYS A 717 -21.28 -17.20 -5.04
C LYS A 717 -19.87 -17.72 -4.76
N ALA A 718 -18.84 -17.02 -5.23
CA ALA A 718 -17.45 -17.40 -4.95
C ALA A 718 -17.10 -17.28 -3.47
N ILE A 719 -17.56 -16.21 -2.79
CA ILE A 719 -17.37 -16.04 -1.35
C ILE A 719 -18.08 -17.15 -0.55
N ARG A 720 -19.34 -17.47 -0.89
CA ARG A 720 -20.08 -18.59 -0.27
C ARG A 720 -19.39 -19.92 -0.48
N ALA A 721 -18.89 -20.18 -1.70
CA ALA A 721 -18.15 -21.41 -2.00
C ALA A 721 -16.84 -21.52 -1.21
N ALA A 722 -16.19 -20.39 -0.87
CA ALA A 722 -14.95 -20.40 -0.09
C ALA A 722 -15.17 -20.49 1.43
N ALA A 723 -16.14 -19.74 1.98
CA ALA A 723 -16.37 -19.66 3.43
C ALA A 723 -17.43 -20.66 3.95
N GLY A 724 -18.35 -21.09 3.09
CA GLY A 724 -19.59 -21.78 3.47
C GLY A 724 -20.75 -20.80 3.71
N ASP A 725 -21.98 -21.24 3.45
CA ASP A 725 -23.19 -20.39 3.52
C ASP A 725 -23.43 -19.80 4.91
N ASP A 726 -23.16 -20.57 5.97
CA ASP A 726 -23.37 -20.13 7.37
C ASP A 726 -22.35 -19.08 7.84
N LYS A 727 -21.21 -18.96 7.14
CA LYS A 727 -20.12 -18.06 7.50
C LYS A 727 -20.01 -16.84 6.59
N ALA A 728 -20.72 -16.83 5.46
CA ALA A 728 -20.72 -15.74 4.49
C ALA A 728 -21.89 -14.77 4.73
N HIS A 729 -21.60 -13.63 5.34
CA HIS A 729 -22.59 -12.61 5.67
C HIS A 729 -22.46 -11.37 4.76
N PHE A 730 -23.59 -10.92 4.21
CA PHE A 730 -23.64 -9.84 3.22
C PHE A 730 -24.56 -8.72 3.70
N PHE A 731 -24.08 -7.47 3.68
CA PHE A 731 -24.87 -6.32 4.08
C PHE A 731 -24.46 -5.05 3.31
N ASP A 732 -25.43 -4.20 2.92
CA ASP A 732 -25.14 -2.90 2.29
C ASP A 732 -24.88 -1.85 3.38
N ALA A 733 -23.63 -1.83 3.86
CA ALA A 733 -23.20 -0.90 4.90
C ALA A 733 -23.08 0.53 4.37
N THR A 734 -22.73 0.71 3.09
CA THR A 734 -22.59 2.04 2.47
C THR A 734 -23.93 2.77 2.39
N ARG A 735 -24.98 2.09 1.91
CA ARG A 735 -26.33 2.67 1.85
C ARG A 735 -26.84 2.98 3.24
N THR A 736 -26.65 2.07 4.19
CA THR A 736 -27.07 2.24 5.58
C THR A 736 -26.35 3.40 6.25
N ALA A 737 -25.02 3.52 6.12
CA ALA A 737 -24.26 4.64 6.65
C ALA A 737 -24.71 5.98 6.03
N THR A 738 -24.96 5.99 4.72
CA THR A 738 -25.46 7.19 4.03
C THR A 738 -26.82 7.62 4.54
N ALA A 739 -27.73 6.67 4.77
CA ALA A 739 -29.05 6.94 5.32
C ALA A 739 -29.00 7.41 6.79
N LEU A 740 -28.15 6.81 7.62
CA LEU A 740 -28.07 7.15 9.05
C LEU A 740 -27.28 8.44 9.34
N PHE A 741 -26.17 8.66 8.63
CA PHE A 741 -25.21 9.72 8.92
C PHE A 741 -25.12 10.80 7.83
N GLY A 742 -25.88 10.65 6.74
CA GLY A 742 -25.87 11.55 5.58
C GLY A 742 -24.62 11.43 4.69
N ASN A 743 -23.75 10.45 4.94
CA ASN A 743 -22.55 10.17 4.15
C ASN A 743 -22.07 8.72 4.34
N SER A 744 -21.22 8.24 3.44
CA SER A 744 -20.74 6.84 3.43
C SER A 744 -19.52 6.55 4.30
N LEU A 745 -18.92 7.54 4.98
CA LEU A 745 -17.63 7.36 5.68
C LEU A 745 -17.71 6.38 6.87
N GLY A 746 -18.89 6.23 7.48
CA GLY A 746 -19.11 5.29 8.58
C GLY A 746 -19.23 3.82 8.16
N ALA A 747 -19.24 3.50 6.85
CA ALA A 747 -19.52 2.16 6.36
C ALA A 747 -18.51 1.11 6.86
N ASN A 748 -17.21 1.42 6.90
CA ASN A 748 -16.20 0.45 7.34
C ASN A 748 -16.28 0.19 8.86
N MET A 749 -16.58 1.21 9.66
CA MET A 749 -16.81 1.03 11.11
C MET A 749 -18.11 0.29 11.39
N PHE A 750 -19.13 0.49 10.54
CA PHE A 750 -20.34 -0.32 10.56
C PHE A 750 -20.04 -1.80 10.27
N MET A 751 -19.24 -2.08 9.24
CA MET A 751 -18.81 -3.45 8.93
C MET A 751 -18.03 -4.08 10.09
N LEU A 752 -17.17 -3.31 10.77
CA LEU A 752 -16.45 -3.78 11.97
C LEU A 752 -17.42 -4.19 13.09
N GLY A 753 -18.45 -3.38 13.34
CA GLY A 753 -19.50 -3.71 14.32
C GLY A 753 -20.33 -4.93 13.92
N PHE A 754 -20.61 -5.07 12.63
CA PHE A 754 -21.29 -6.22 12.07
C PHE A 754 -20.47 -7.51 12.28
N ALA A 755 -19.16 -7.48 12.00
CA ALA A 755 -18.25 -8.59 12.27
C ALA A 755 -18.14 -8.92 13.77
N PHE A 756 -18.06 -7.89 14.62
CA PHE A 756 -18.00 -8.06 16.08
C PHE A 756 -19.21 -8.86 16.57
N GLN A 757 -20.43 -8.47 16.16
CA GLN A 757 -21.66 -9.10 16.61
C GLN A 757 -21.83 -10.55 16.11
N HIS A 758 -21.22 -10.91 14.98
CA HIS A 758 -21.12 -12.30 14.51
C HIS A 758 -20.03 -13.12 15.24
N GLY A 759 -19.39 -12.57 16.27
CA GLY A 759 -18.33 -13.25 17.04
C GLY A 759 -16.99 -13.31 16.32
N GLY A 760 -16.74 -12.42 15.35
CA GLY A 760 -15.54 -12.44 14.52
C GLY A 760 -14.28 -11.89 15.16
N LEU A 761 -14.37 -11.22 16.31
CA LEU A 761 -13.26 -10.50 16.94
C LEU A 761 -12.85 -11.13 18.27
N PRO A 762 -11.54 -11.23 18.58
CA PRO A 762 -11.01 -11.69 19.86
C PRO A 762 -10.83 -10.53 20.85
N LEU A 763 -11.66 -9.48 20.76
CA LEU A 763 -11.52 -8.21 21.47
C LEU A 763 -12.86 -7.79 22.09
N SER A 764 -12.83 -6.97 23.14
CA SER A 764 -14.02 -6.39 23.76
C SER A 764 -14.57 -5.21 22.95
N ALA A 765 -15.87 -4.92 23.13
CA ALA A 765 -16.47 -3.75 22.52
C ALA A 765 -15.89 -2.46 23.10
N GLU A 766 -15.59 -2.48 24.40
CA GLU A 766 -15.04 -1.38 25.17
C GLU A 766 -13.65 -0.98 24.63
N ALA A 767 -12.78 -1.95 24.36
CA ALA A 767 -11.46 -1.68 23.77
C ALA A 767 -11.57 -1.13 22.34
N VAL A 768 -12.50 -1.65 21.53
CA VAL A 768 -12.74 -1.16 20.16
C VAL A 768 -13.26 0.28 20.18
N GLU A 769 -14.27 0.58 21.01
CA GLU A 769 -14.78 1.94 21.15
C GLU A 769 -13.70 2.89 21.71
N LYS A 770 -12.88 2.45 22.66
CA LYS A 770 -11.77 3.25 23.19
C LYS A 770 -10.70 3.53 22.14
N ALA A 771 -10.38 2.54 21.30
CA ALA A 771 -9.45 2.72 20.19
C ALA A 771 -10.01 3.72 19.14
N ILE A 772 -11.33 3.73 18.89
CA ILE A 772 -11.98 4.74 18.05
C ILE A 772 -11.85 6.14 18.68
N GLU A 773 -12.03 6.28 20.00
CA GLU A 773 -11.82 7.55 20.69
C GLU A 773 -10.39 8.06 20.55
N LEU A 774 -9.40 7.18 20.77
CA LEU A 774 -7.97 7.52 20.67
C LEU A 774 -7.55 7.86 19.24
N ASN A 775 -8.22 7.30 18.22
CA ASN A 775 -7.99 7.67 16.82
C ASN A 775 -8.37 9.14 16.53
N GLY A 776 -9.36 9.69 17.24
CA GLY A 776 -9.71 11.11 17.22
C GLY A 776 -10.48 11.61 15.99
N GLU A 777 -10.63 10.81 14.92
CA GLU A 777 -11.35 11.22 13.71
C GLU A 777 -12.85 10.87 13.81
N ALA A 778 -13.72 11.88 13.75
CA ALA A 778 -15.18 11.72 13.71
C ALA A 778 -15.76 10.75 14.76
N VAL A 779 -15.19 10.77 15.97
CA VAL A 779 -15.39 9.77 17.05
C VAL A 779 -16.86 9.40 17.25
N ALA A 780 -17.74 10.38 17.48
CA ALA A 780 -19.16 10.12 17.75
C ALA A 780 -19.86 9.37 16.59
N MET A 781 -19.53 9.70 15.34
CA MET A 781 -20.08 9.01 14.17
C MET A 781 -19.54 7.58 14.06
N ASN A 782 -18.24 7.39 14.28
CA ASN A 782 -17.61 6.08 14.16
C ASN A 782 -18.06 5.10 15.27
N VAL A 783 -18.20 5.58 16.51
CA VAL A 783 -18.81 4.79 17.60
C VAL A 783 -20.26 4.44 17.27
N ALA A 784 -21.06 5.41 16.81
CA ALA A 784 -22.44 5.14 16.41
C ALA A 784 -22.52 4.14 15.24
N ALA A 785 -21.65 4.25 14.24
CA ALA A 785 -21.58 3.34 13.11
C ALA A 785 -21.24 1.92 13.56
N PHE A 786 -20.24 1.76 14.45
CA PHE A 786 -19.90 0.47 15.07
C PHE A 786 -21.11 -0.15 15.78
N ARG A 787 -21.82 0.62 16.61
CA ARG A 787 -23.01 0.12 17.33
C ARG A 787 -24.17 -0.23 16.40
N TRP A 788 -24.44 0.57 15.37
CA TRP A 788 -25.45 0.26 14.36
C TRP A 788 -25.09 -0.98 13.52
N GLY A 789 -23.79 -1.20 13.27
CA GLY A 789 -23.29 -2.42 12.65
C GLY A 789 -23.63 -3.66 13.48
N ARG A 790 -23.44 -3.56 14.80
CA ARG A 790 -23.85 -4.63 15.74
C ARG A 790 -25.36 -4.86 15.69
N ARG A 791 -26.17 -3.80 15.70
CA ARG A 791 -27.63 -3.91 15.54
C ARG A 791 -28.02 -4.65 14.27
N ALA A 792 -27.37 -4.35 13.16
CA ALA A 792 -27.68 -4.93 11.86
C ALA A 792 -27.33 -6.42 11.76
N ALA A 793 -26.28 -6.88 12.44
CA ALA A 793 -25.96 -8.29 12.52
C ALA A 793 -26.99 -9.08 13.37
N HIS A 794 -27.51 -8.47 14.44
CA HIS A 794 -28.50 -9.12 15.30
C HIS A 794 -29.93 -9.03 14.74
N GLN A 795 -30.31 -7.89 14.16
CA GLN A 795 -31.64 -7.59 13.63
C GLN A 795 -31.54 -6.91 12.24
N PRO A 796 -31.12 -7.66 11.21
CA PRO A 796 -30.88 -7.09 9.87
C PRO A 796 -32.13 -6.48 9.25
N GLU A 797 -33.29 -7.11 9.41
CA GLU A 797 -34.56 -6.63 8.84
C GLU A 797 -35.02 -5.30 9.45
N PHE A 798 -34.80 -5.10 10.76
CA PHE A 798 -35.10 -3.84 11.43
C PHE A 798 -34.26 -2.70 10.82
N VAL A 799 -32.95 -2.90 10.69
CA VAL A 799 -32.05 -1.89 10.13
C VAL A 799 -32.35 -1.64 8.64
N ARG A 800 -32.63 -2.69 7.86
CA ARG A 800 -33.09 -2.55 6.47
C ARG A 800 -34.37 -1.74 6.36
N GLY A 801 -35.34 -1.99 7.25
CA GLY A 801 -36.59 -1.24 7.33
C GLY A 801 -36.40 0.24 7.66
N LEU A 802 -35.48 0.58 8.57
CA LEU A 802 -35.13 1.98 8.87
C LEU A 802 -34.57 2.72 7.66
N VAL A 803 -33.80 2.03 6.82
CA VAL A 803 -33.15 2.59 5.61
C VAL A 803 -34.08 2.62 4.39
N ALA A 804 -35.10 1.75 4.37
CA ALA A 804 -36.09 1.69 3.30
C ALA A 804 -37.17 2.79 3.39
N GLN A 805 -37.34 3.45 4.54
CA GLN A 805 -38.30 4.55 4.68
C GLN A 805 -37.85 5.79 3.89
N PRO A 806 -38.65 6.31 2.95
CA PRO A 806 -38.37 7.59 2.32
C PRO A 806 -38.40 8.68 3.40
N GLY A 807 -37.36 9.51 3.47
CA GLY A 807 -37.42 10.71 4.30
C GLY A 807 -38.65 11.56 3.93
N PRO A 808 -39.24 12.33 4.87
CA PRO A 808 -40.50 13.05 4.68
C PRO A 808 -40.42 14.27 3.71
N ALA A 809 -39.50 14.25 2.73
CA ALA A 809 -39.36 15.26 1.67
C ALA A 809 -39.98 14.82 0.32
N VAL A 810 -40.57 13.63 0.24
CA VAL A 810 -41.26 13.13 -0.96
C VAL A 810 -42.79 13.32 -0.87
N ALA A 811 -43.27 13.99 0.19
CA ALA A 811 -44.69 14.32 0.36
C ALA A 811 -45.16 15.53 -0.47
N GLY A 812 -44.30 16.13 -1.29
CA GLY A 812 -44.66 17.20 -2.22
C GLY A 812 -44.11 16.93 -3.60
N LYS A 813 -44.93 16.35 -4.49
CA LYS A 813 -44.63 16.00 -5.89
C LYS A 813 -43.50 14.97 -6.07
N ALA A 814 -43.65 13.81 -5.44
CA ALA A 814 -42.95 12.61 -5.85
C ALA A 814 -43.28 12.28 -7.32
N GLY A 815 -42.26 12.11 -8.16
CA GLY A 815 -42.41 11.20 -9.30
C GLY A 815 -42.69 9.79 -8.76
N PRO A 816 -43.40 8.93 -9.51
CA PRO A 816 -43.87 7.65 -8.99
C PRO A 816 -42.68 6.73 -8.67
N GLY A 817 -42.54 6.40 -7.38
CA GLY A 817 -42.12 5.10 -6.83
C GLY A 817 -40.75 4.52 -7.21
N THR A 818 -40.05 3.99 -6.23
CA THR A 818 -38.88 3.11 -6.39
C THR A 818 -39.23 1.67 -6.79
N ASP A 819 -40.51 1.35 -6.95
CA ASP A 819 -40.93 0.02 -7.43
C ASP A 819 -40.74 -0.02 -8.94
N VAL A 820 -39.81 -0.84 -9.43
CA VAL A 820 -39.64 -1.08 -10.87
C VAL A 820 -40.84 -1.89 -11.33
N ALA A 821 -41.53 -1.43 -12.37
CA ALA A 821 -42.63 -2.19 -12.95
C ALA A 821 -42.15 -3.56 -13.42
N GLU A 822 -42.75 -4.64 -12.91
CA GLU A 822 -42.29 -6.03 -13.12
C GLU A 822 -42.93 -6.67 -14.37
N THR A 823 -44.12 -6.23 -14.75
CA THR A 823 -44.85 -6.72 -15.92
C THR A 823 -44.93 -5.67 -17.02
N LEU A 824 -45.16 -6.12 -18.27
CA LEU A 824 -45.35 -5.21 -19.41
C LEU A 824 -46.54 -4.27 -19.20
N ASP A 825 -47.64 -4.79 -18.64
CA ASP A 825 -48.84 -3.99 -18.36
C ASP A 825 -48.57 -2.93 -17.29
N ASP A 826 -47.80 -3.25 -16.24
CA ASP A 826 -47.37 -2.28 -15.22
C ASP A 826 -46.49 -1.19 -15.84
N ILE A 827 -45.56 -1.57 -16.73
CA ILE A 827 -44.70 -0.62 -17.42
C ILE A 827 -45.57 0.32 -18.26
N ILE A 828 -46.49 -0.21 -19.08
CA ILE A 828 -47.37 0.60 -19.93
C ILE A 828 -48.21 1.54 -19.06
N ALA A 829 -48.95 1.01 -18.08
CA ALA A 829 -49.83 1.81 -17.23
C ALA A 829 -49.07 2.94 -16.54
N ARG A 830 -47.85 2.67 -16.07
CA ARG A 830 -47.03 3.65 -15.38
C ARG A 830 -46.41 4.67 -16.32
N ARG A 831 -46.00 4.28 -17.53
CA ARG A 831 -45.54 5.22 -18.57
C ARG A 831 -46.67 6.14 -19.00
N VAL A 832 -47.87 5.61 -19.23
CA VAL A 832 -49.07 6.39 -19.56
C VAL A 832 -49.38 7.40 -18.45
N ALA A 833 -49.40 6.94 -17.20
CA ALA A 833 -49.64 7.81 -16.05
C ALA A 833 -48.57 8.92 -15.91
N PHE A 834 -47.30 8.56 -16.08
CA PHE A 834 -46.18 9.50 -16.01
C PHE A 834 -46.25 10.56 -17.12
N LEU A 835 -46.45 10.16 -18.38
CA LEU A 835 -46.56 11.07 -19.52
C LEU A 835 -47.81 11.95 -19.44
N THR A 836 -48.92 11.37 -18.96
CA THR A 836 -50.16 12.11 -18.68
C THR A 836 -49.95 13.19 -17.63
N ALA A 837 -49.25 12.87 -16.54
CA ALA A 837 -48.93 13.81 -15.47
C ALA A 837 -47.91 14.88 -15.90
N TYR A 838 -46.99 14.54 -16.80
CA TYR A 838 -46.02 15.47 -17.36
C TYR A 838 -46.68 16.51 -18.28
N GLN A 839 -47.62 16.09 -19.13
CA GLN A 839 -48.30 16.97 -20.07
C GLN A 839 -49.83 16.87 -20.03
N ASN A 840 -50.41 15.80 -20.58
CA ASN A 840 -51.86 15.51 -20.56
C ASN A 840 -52.15 14.09 -21.10
N ALA A 841 -53.41 13.65 -20.99
CA ALA A 841 -53.84 12.31 -21.40
C ALA A 841 -53.73 12.03 -22.91
N ALA A 842 -53.58 13.04 -23.78
CA ALA A 842 -53.38 12.84 -25.22
C ALA A 842 -51.90 12.58 -25.56
N TYR A 843 -50.98 12.95 -24.67
CA TYR A 843 -49.54 12.69 -24.80
C TYR A 843 -49.13 11.34 -24.19
N GLY A 844 -49.91 10.83 -23.24
CA GLY A 844 -49.62 9.63 -22.46
C GLY A 844 -50.11 8.33 -23.06
#